data_AF-A0A3P1Y550-F1
#
_entry.id   AF-A0A3P1Y550-F1
#
_cell.length_a   1.000
_cell.length_b   1.000
_cell.length_c   1.000
_cell.angle_alpha   90.00
_cell.angle_beta   90.00
_cell.angle_gamma   90.00
#
_symmetry.space_group_name_H-M   'P 1'
#
loop_
_entity.id
_entity.type
_entity.pdbx_description
1 polymer ?
#
loop_
_entity_poly.entity_id
_entity_poly.type
_entity_poly.pdbx_seq_one_letter_code
_entity_poly.pdbx_strand_id
1 'polypeptide(L)'
;MVRINKTVVATACAAACALAAWPVQAQENMLHGLGWVMDGNPGSSIRSSAITVSGNRSAAKVEAVGLGGSLGFGLAGVLRLIATAQVNTIGLEAMDVGQSQLLVSGNRLSGPMTTLGGAASANSILISGQGERKRLQGSQVTVAGNEAGDVHAQGAELYALLGSASMQIPGRASANSVLLQSTDVENSEISNTQQRAQGVRSVGGSALANVLTASQSGLQQVRIQQHGNVASEVLASGASAALGYGALAQAKLEGAALANSIALAQTQLSHSRLHQQGNEARQIVGAGGGAMANSMALTQMDGQVRNWHAVQQGNVAQRVGAFGGEGSVLMGALASVDNHASALANSINLDRTRLAGRNEHTQTGNDAQDVQARGGVALANSVWALQAQLDASSLTQQDNSAQQVRTNGGSVSALGGALGAAERSSRAGANSVVLADQAALKNMQVLQQGNQARGLDVRGGQAMANSVLADQQASLQDGQVLIEHNQAQELSTQGSQEQLAGGLLWKAQQDAVVLANSLAVVGSQWRSPQLALQANTAGQLHADGGSITANSVSLERGDGAGSALHAPVWLKGNTAIEVQTQAESSSTAISSSHTRARAALNAVLLHDNSSVDADSQLQIAGNRAELVSGMGGTALVQSLAAYRGASLVRTPVTIENNRAQGIHARGDHQQTLGYGSSRHGIAAVNSVYLEGQQGAGLKDSHVQVQANRAEEMHADGALVQANTLALSQRGRLLESQALVRNNQAASVSAFAQTTRGLFGVNERQSFADVNLNTLDIQAPLAASSLLVEDNRVERVDAQEGGASVNSVALGQRAQGLRALEMRVAGNQATGVRSSQGQQALAHSVTIDGTASNSRLDVVGNQAQQVHADVAGAEASSVKADGGSSVAHSSIGITGNRASIGTGGTVASVKNQQGGRIAQSRITIANNQASASQGGVNASVINSGSLGNAAITISGNRGSANAALANSVRNRHGRLGGQIAILNNRGQAAAGGVLNSVDNSGSLSGSVTIVGNQGQASGNALANSVHNSGAMNGRIVLAANKANASSAGVANAVKNQGQLSGRVSIVGNDGTASTSGTVNSVVNNGMMAADVSIVGNRGSASMGGVSNSVVNNGVMAGRVLIAGNQSSTAGGTVNSLINHGVMTGSVNIVANRGAAAPGTTTGSVINAGALVGAAGVAANVPHVANPGYTYTVPSTGVINQSVLIAPAYNFVFQ
;
A
#
# COMPACT_ATOMS: atom_id res chain seq x y z
N MET A 1 45.21 -15.57 -56.21
CA MET A 1 45.64 -16.53 -55.17
C MET A 1 47.12 -16.29 -54.89
N VAL A 2 47.46 -15.54 -53.85
CA VAL A 2 48.87 -15.36 -53.44
C VAL A 2 49.10 -16.28 -52.24
N ARG A 3 49.67 -17.46 -52.49
CA ARG A 3 50.17 -18.36 -51.44
C ARG A 3 51.62 -17.98 -51.17
N ILE A 4 51.91 -17.41 -50.01
CA ILE A 4 53.30 -17.24 -49.54
C ILE A 4 53.60 -18.38 -48.57
N ASN A 5 54.20 -19.46 -49.09
CA ASN A 5 54.82 -20.49 -48.25
C ASN A 5 56.19 -19.98 -47.79
N LYS A 6 56.32 -19.63 -46.51
CA LYS A 6 57.65 -19.56 -45.87
C LYS A 6 58.02 -20.94 -45.32
N THR A 7 58.52 -21.80 -46.19
CA THR A 7 59.28 -23.00 -45.81
C THR A 7 60.73 -22.59 -45.59
N VAL A 8 61.19 -22.60 -44.33
CA VAL A 8 62.62 -22.55 -44.02
C VAL A 8 63.19 -23.94 -44.27
N VAL A 9 64.10 -24.04 -45.25
CA VAL A 9 64.85 -25.25 -45.58
C VAL A 9 65.82 -25.55 -44.44
N ALA A 10 65.68 -26.72 -43.82
CA ALA A 10 66.62 -27.25 -42.85
C ALA A 10 67.53 -28.28 -43.52
N THR A 11 68.84 -28.01 -43.56
CA THR A 11 69.87 -29.05 -43.75
C THR A 11 71.13 -28.70 -42.94
N ALA A 12 71.34 -29.52 -41.91
CA ALA A 12 72.57 -30.00 -41.26
C ALA A 12 73.76 -29.06 -40.99
N CYS A 13 74.08 -28.80 -39.72
CA CYS A 13 75.11 -29.56 -38.98
C CYS A 13 75.11 -29.18 -37.48
N ALA A 14 75.23 -30.20 -36.63
CA ALA A 14 75.31 -30.09 -35.18
C ALA A 14 76.74 -29.72 -34.73
N ALA A 15 76.87 -28.79 -33.79
CA ALA A 15 77.71 -28.92 -32.58
C ALA A 15 77.79 -27.58 -31.82
N ALA A 16 77.46 -27.64 -30.52
CA ALA A 16 77.94 -26.81 -29.41
C ALA A 16 77.82 -25.27 -29.51
N CYS A 17 76.88 -24.70 -28.76
CA CYS A 17 77.10 -23.78 -27.63
C CYS A 17 75.87 -22.88 -27.38
N ALA A 18 75.64 -22.61 -26.10
CA ALA A 18 74.56 -21.80 -25.55
C ALA A 18 74.34 -20.46 -26.30
N LEU A 19 73.10 -20.22 -26.76
CA LEU A 19 72.66 -18.92 -27.23
C LEU A 19 71.28 -18.61 -26.66
N ALA A 20 71.24 -17.49 -25.94
CA ALA A 20 70.04 -16.87 -25.40
C ALA A 20 68.92 -16.81 -26.45
N ALA A 21 67.68 -17.05 -26.01
CA ALA A 21 66.50 -16.74 -26.81
C ALA A 21 66.56 -15.25 -27.20
N TRP A 22 66.92 -14.96 -28.44
CA TRP A 22 66.92 -13.59 -28.95
C TRP A 22 65.47 -13.08 -28.96
N PRO A 23 65.19 -11.90 -28.38
CA PRO A 23 63.90 -11.25 -28.56
C PRO A 23 63.72 -10.98 -30.05
N VAL A 24 62.59 -11.42 -30.61
CA VAL A 24 62.16 -10.94 -31.93
C VAL A 24 61.72 -9.49 -31.71
N GLN A 25 62.54 -8.53 -32.15
CA GLN A 25 62.17 -7.12 -32.11
C GLN A 25 60.90 -6.92 -32.94
N ALA A 26 59.87 -6.32 -32.34
CA ALA A 26 58.72 -5.83 -33.08
C ALA A 26 59.15 -4.78 -34.11
N GLN A 27 58.64 -4.89 -35.33
CA GLN A 27 58.92 -3.97 -36.43
C GLN A 27 58.32 -2.59 -36.15
N GLU A 28 59.11 -1.54 -36.40
CA GLU A 28 58.72 -0.15 -36.23
C GLU A 28 57.81 0.35 -37.37
N ASN A 29 56.83 1.17 -36.98
CA ASN A 29 55.91 1.99 -37.78
C ASN A 29 54.67 1.31 -38.41
N MET A 30 53.54 2.04 -38.37
CA MET A 30 52.22 1.84 -39.00
C MET A 30 51.72 0.39 -39.29
N LEU A 31 50.84 -0.14 -38.42
CA LEU A 31 49.82 -1.16 -38.75
C LEU A 31 50.26 -2.34 -39.67
N HIS A 32 51.41 -2.99 -39.40
CA HIS A 32 51.95 -4.08 -40.24
C HIS A 32 51.54 -5.52 -39.80
N GLY A 33 50.26 -5.86 -39.96
CA GLY A 33 49.81 -7.25 -40.20
C GLY A 33 50.11 -7.67 -41.65
N LEU A 34 49.29 -8.52 -42.30
CA LEU A 34 49.16 -8.39 -43.77
C LEU A 34 48.52 -7.01 -44.04
N GLY A 35 49.31 -5.94 -43.90
CA GLY A 35 48.87 -4.56 -43.77
C GLY A 35 49.21 -3.79 -45.03
N TRP A 36 48.19 -3.39 -45.76
CA TRP A 36 48.34 -2.45 -46.88
C TRP A 36 48.17 -1.05 -46.29
N VAL A 37 49.30 -0.39 -46.03
CA VAL A 37 49.35 1.02 -45.63
C VAL A 37 49.77 1.81 -46.86
N MET A 38 48.89 2.66 -47.35
CA MET A 38 49.19 3.56 -48.48
C MET A 38 48.80 4.97 -48.09
N ASP A 39 49.57 5.55 -47.16
CA ASP A 39 49.56 7.00 -46.96
C ASP A 39 49.85 7.67 -48.30
N GLY A 40 48.84 8.32 -48.89
CA GLY A 40 48.99 9.19 -50.06
C GLY A 40 48.42 8.71 -51.41
N ASN A 41 47.71 7.58 -51.52
CA ASN A 41 47.05 7.17 -52.78
C ASN A 41 45.50 7.13 -52.66
N PRO A 42 44.79 8.24 -52.91
CA PRO A 42 43.33 8.21 -53.03
C PRO A 42 42.89 7.34 -54.22
N GLY A 43 42.06 6.31 -53.97
CA GLY A 43 41.43 5.47 -55.02
C GLY A 43 41.70 3.95 -54.95
N SER A 44 42.47 3.45 -53.98
CA SER A 44 42.77 2.02 -53.83
C SER A 44 41.54 1.20 -53.40
N SER A 45 41.27 0.08 -54.10
CA SER A 45 40.16 -0.82 -53.76
C SER A 45 40.53 -2.31 -53.90
N ILE A 46 39.90 -3.14 -53.07
CA ILE A 46 39.97 -4.61 -53.09
C ILE A 46 38.61 -5.11 -53.57
N ARG A 47 38.55 -5.82 -54.70
CA ARG A 47 37.29 -6.35 -55.25
C ARG A 47 37.40 -7.83 -55.61
N SER A 48 36.33 -8.60 -55.37
CA SER A 48 36.24 -10.03 -55.76
C SER A 48 37.45 -10.86 -55.31
N SER A 49 37.97 -10.59 -54.11
CA SER A 49 39.25 -11.09 -53.62
C SER A 49 39.11 -11.84 -52.30
N ALA A 50 40.15 -12.60 -51.92
CA ALA A 50 40.21 -13.28 -50.63
C ALA A 50 41.55 -12.98 -49.94
N ILE A 51 41.49 -12.50 -48.70
CA ILE A 51 42.63 -12.28 -47.81
C ILE A 51 42.47 -13.24 -46.63
N THR A 52 43.45 -14.12 -46.43
CA THR A 52 43.36 -15.18 -45.44
C THR A 52 44.63 -15.27 -44.60
N VAL A 53 44.46 -15.27 -43.27
CA VAL A 53 45.50 -15.55 -42.27
C VAL A 53 45.04 -16.76 -41.48
N SER A 54 45.59 -17.94 -41.75
CA SER A 54 45.07 -19.17 -41.16
C SER A 54 46.13 -20.19 -40.78
N GLY A 55 45.87 -20.93 -39.70
CA GLY A 55 46.69 -22.06 -39.24
C GLY A 55 48.03 -21.69 -38.58
N ASN A 56 48.26 -20.41 -38.28
CA ASN A 56 49.54 -19.94 -37.75
C ASN A 56 49.71 -20.31 -36.27
N ARG A 57 50.94 -20.62 -35.86
CA ARG A 57 51.31 -20.88 -34.46
C ARG A 57 52.46 -19.98 -34.04
N SER A 58 52.23 -19.12 -33.06
CA SER A 58 53.19 -18.12 -32.58
C SER A 58 53.54 -18.41 -31.12
N ALA A 59 54.67 -19.07 -30.89
CA ALA A 59 55.08 -19.53 -29.56
C ALA A 59 56.18 -18.67 -28.88
N ALA A 60 56.81 -17.76 -29.61
CA ALA A 60 57.84 -16.87 -29.09
C ALA A 60 57.25 -15.65 -28.38
N LYS A 61 58.00 -15.04 -27.44
CA LYS A 61 57.67 -13.73 -26.87
C LYS A 61 57.69 -12.67 -27.97
N VAL A 62 56.64 -11.86 -28.05
CA VAL A 62 56.54 -10.71 -28.95
C VAL A 62 56.53 -9.45 -28.11
N GLU A 63 57.51 -8.57 -28.29
CA GLU A 63 57.68 -7.37 -27.47
C GLU A 63 57.92 -6.14 -28.33
N ALA A 64 57.16 -5.07 -28.08
CA ALA A 64 57.32 -3.76 -28.72
C ALA A 64 57.47 -2.66 -27.66
N VAL A 65 58.46 -1.78 -27.80
CA VAL A 65 58.75 -0.73 -26.82
C VAL A 65 58.85 0.62 -27.53
N GLY A 66 58.00 1.57 -27.14
CA GLY A 66 58.06 2.95 -27.64
C GLY A 66 59.12 3.73 -26.88
N LEU A 67 60.20 4.14 -27.56
CA LEU A 67 61.26 4.94 -26.95
C LEU A 67 61.00 6.43 -27.16
N GLY A 68 60.89 7.19 -26.06
CA GLY A 68 61.05 8.65 -26.07
C GLY A 68 62.53 9.02 -26.19
N GLY A 69 63.10 8.86 -27.38
CA GLY A 69 64.50 9.24 -27.63
C GLY A 69 64.64 10.73 -27.92
N SER A 70 65.17 11.52 -26.98
CA SER A 70 65.80 12.80 -27.31
C SER A 70 67.13 12.51 -28.01
N LEU A 71 67.13 12.38 -29.33
CA LEU A 71 68.37 12.45 -30.10
C LEU A 71 68.85 13.91 -30.02
N GLY A 72 69.88 14.14 -29.20
CA GLY A 72 70.54 15.42 -29.12
C GLY A 72 71.25 15.72 -30.44
N PHE A 73 70.61 16.50 -31.31
CA PHE A 73 71.21 17.52 -32.18
C PHE A 73 70.08 18.45 -32.62
N GLY A 74 70.27 19.76 -32.45
CA GLY A 74 69.23 20.77 -32.53
C GLY A 74 68.52 20.83 -33.88
N LEU A 75 67.29 20.30 -33.93
CA LEU A 75 66.20 20.72 -34.81
C LEU A 75 64.89 20.52 -34.03
N ALA A 76 64.01 21.51 -34.04
CA ALA A 76 62.73 21.50 -33.36
C ALA A 76 61.79 20.45 -33.99
N GLY A 77 61.79 19.24 -33.43
CA GLY A 77 60.86 18.17 -33.81
C GLY A 77 60.94 17.02 -32.80
N VAL A 78 60.00 16.97 -31.85
CA VAL A 78 59.87 15.82 -30.94
C VAL A 78 59.22 14.68 -31.74
N LEU A 79 60.03 13.72 -32.20
CA LEU A 79 59.54 12.45 -32.75
C LEU A 79 59.05 11.57 -31.60
N ARG A 80 57.75 11.30 -31.56
CA ARG A 80 57.12 10.42 -30.57
C ARG A 80 56.80 9.08 -31.24
N LEU A 81 57.34 7.99 -30.71
CA LEU A 81 57.13 6.63 -31.21
C LEU A 81 55.98 5.95 -30.44
N ILE A 82 54.88 5.63 -31.12
CA ILE A 82 53.82 4.72 -30.64
C ILE A 82 54.23 3.30 -31.02
N ALA A 83 54.41 2.39 -30.06
CA ALA A 83 54.80 1.01 -30.34
C ALA A 83 53.58 0.13 -30.68
N THR A 84 53.60 -0.61 -31.79
CA THR A 84 52.52 -1.56 -32.12
C THR A 84 53.06 -2.98 -32.22
N ALA A 85 52.45 -3.94 -31.51
CA ALA A 85 52.70 -5.37 -31.69
C ALA A 85 51.48 -6.00 -32.36
N GLN A 86 51.69 -6.63 -33.52
CA GLN A 86 50.63 -7.32 -34.24
C GLN A 86 51.05 -8.75 -34.60
N VAL A 87 50.18 -9.73 -34.38
CA VAL A 87 50.40 -11.14 -34.75
C VAL A 87 49.13 -11.71 -35.39
N ASN A 88 49.29 -12.37 -36.52
CA ASN A 88 48.20 -13.02 -37.27
C ASN A 88 47.03 -12.07 -37.56
N THR A 89 47.32 -10.80 -37.86
CA THR A 89 46.31 -9.77 -38.11
C THR A 89 46.13 -9.44 -39.60
N ILE A 90 44.93 -9.02 -39.97
CA ILE A 90 44.65 -8.33 -41.24
C ILE A 90 44.42 -6.86 -40.91
N GLY A 91 45.19 -5.95 -41.53
CA GLY A 91 45.05 -4.51 -41.36
C GLY A 91 44.72 -3.84 -42.70
N LEU A 92 43.56 -3.18 -42.79
CA LEU A 92 43.11 -2.46 -43.97
C LEU A 92 42.88 -1.00 -43.60
N GLU A 93 43.50 -0.09 -44.33
CA GLU A 93 43.48 1.33 -44.01
C GLU A 93 43.23 2.17 -45.26
N ALA A 94 42.27 3.08 -45.21
CA ALA A 94 41.88 4.00 -46.29
C ALA A 94 41.50 3.32 -47.63
N MET A 95 40.94 2.09 -47.60
CA MET A 95 40.59 1.31 -48.81
C MET A 95 39.10 0.96 -48.90
N ASP A 96 38.57 0.92 -50.13
CA ASP A 96 37.26 0.32 -50.42
C ASP A 96 37.39 -1.20 -50.63
N VAL A 97 36.51 -2.00 -50.03
CA VAL A 97 36.47 -3.46 -50.13
C VAL A 97 35.11 -3.91 -50.66
N GLY A 98 35.09 -4.70 -51.73
CA GLY A 98 33.85 -5.16 -52.38
C GLY A 98 33.88 -6.64 -52.73
N GLN A 99 32.78 -7.36 -52.49
CA GLN A 99 32.60 -8.77 -52.90
C GLN A 99 33.77 -9.68 -52.48
N SER A 100 34.35 -9.45 -51.30
CA SER A 100 35.60 -10.07 -50.89
C SER A 100 35.46 -10.85 -49.59
N GLN A 101 36.40 -11.78 -49.34
CA GLN A 101 36.46 -12.58 -48.12
C GLN A 101 37.70 -12.19 -47.30
N LEU A 102 37.51 -11.78 -46.05
CA LEU A 102 38.57 -11.51 -45.08
C LEU A 102 38.47 -12.57 -43.97
N LEU A 103 39.46 -13.45 -43.87
CA LEU A 103 39.40 -14.62 -42.99
C LEU A 103 40.64 -14.72 -42.10
N VAL A 104 40.44 -14.66 -40.77
CA VAL A 104 41.45 -14.99 -39.76
C VAL A 104 41.00 -16.23 -38.99
N SER A 105 41.61 -17.39 -39.24
CA SER A 105 41.07 -18.65 -38.68
C SER A 105 42.09 -19.70 -38.28
N GLY A 106 41.84 -20.40 -37.16
CA GLY A 106 42.67 -21.52 -36.70
C GLY A 106 44.08 -21.13 -36.26
N ASN A 107 44.29 -19.85 -35.90
CA ASN A 107 45.58 -19.34 -35.44
C ASN A 107 45.71 -19.49 -33.92
N ARG A 108 46.93 -19.73 -33.44
CA ARG A 108 47.27 -19.89 -32.03
C ARG A 108 48.44 -18.99 -31.63
N LEU A 109 48.23 -18.08 -30.67
CA LEU A 109 49.28 -17.36 -29.97
C LEU A 109 49.47 -17.99 -28.58
N SER A 110 50.63 -18.61 -28.35
CA SER A 110 50.96 -19.28 -27.08
C SER A 110 52.14 -18.64 -26.33
N GLY A 111 52.88 -17.73 -26.97
CA GLY A 111 53.91 -16.92 -26.31
C GLY A 111 53.35 -15.57 -25.84
N PRO A 112 53.91 -14.95 -24.78
CA PRO A 112 53.42 -13.68 -24.28
C PRO A 112 53.67 -12.55 -25.30
N MET A 113 52.68 -11.67 -25.46
CA MET A 113 52.77 -10.46 -26.26
C MET A 113 52.70 -9.23 -25.35
N THR A 114 53.67 -8.33 -25.43
CA THR A 114 53.72 -7.13 -24.58
C THR A 114 54.05 -5.88 -25.40
N THR A 115 53.28 -4.81 -25.21
CA THR A 115 53.61 -3.48 -25.76
C THR A 115 53.75 -2.42 -24.67
N LEU A 116 54.84 -1.66 -24.68
CA LEU A 116 55.05 -0.48 -23.84
C LEU A 116 54.89 0.78 -24.70
N GLY A 117 53.94 1.65 -24.36
CA GLY A 117 53.69 2.91 -25.06
C GLY A 117 52.88 2.83 -26.35
N GLY A 118 52.12 1.75 -26.56
CA GLY A 118 51.23 1.65 -27.73
C GLY A 118 50.24 0.46 -27.67
N ALA A 119 49.99 -0.23 -28.78
CA ALA A 119 48.87 -1.19 -28.91
C ALA A 119 49.29 -2.61 -29.32
N ALA A 120 48.69 -3.62 -28.68
CA ALA A 120 48.87 -5.05 -28.95
C ALA A 120 47.64 -5.66 -29.64
N SER A 121 47.82 -6.40 -30.74
CA SER A 121 46.72 -7.02 -31.48
C SER A 121 47.09 -8.42 -31.99
N ALA A 122 46.36 -9.44 -31.53
CA ALA A 122 46.56 -10.83 -31.92
C ALA A 122 45.32 -11.42 -32.58
N ASN A 123 45.49 -12.14 -33.70
CA ASN A 123 44.43 -12.86 -34.42
C ASN A 123 43.21 -11.98 -34.80
N SER A 124 43.42 -10.70 -35.09
CA SER A 124 42.36 -9.69 -35.27
C SER A 124 42.27 -9.17 -36.70
N ILE A 125 41.10 -8.65 -37.08
CA ILE A 125 40.88 -7.89 -38.32
C ILE A 125 40.64 -6.43 -37.95
N LEU A 126 41.41 -5.53 -38.57
CA LEU A 126 41.40 -4.09 -38.32
C LEU A 126 41.09 -3.35 -39.63
N ILE A 127 40.01 -2.57 -39.68
CA ILE A 127 39.59 -1.80 -40.86
C ILE A 127 39.33 -0.34 -40.46
N SER A 128 40.04 0.61 -41.08
CA SER A 128 39.87 2.04 -40.82
C SER A 128 39.83 2.88 -42.09
N GLY A 129 38.98 3.91 -42.11
CA GLY A 129 38.89 4.89 -43.20
C GLY A 129 39.79 6.14 -43.07
N GLN A 130 40.57 6.28 -41.99
CA GLN A 130 41.47 7.43 -41.74
C GLN A 130 40.79 8.81 -41.79
N GLY A 131 39.62 8.93 -41.15
CA GLY A 131 38.87 10.20 -41.05
C GLY A 131 37.85 10.43 -42.17
N GLU A 132 37.92 9.67 -43.28
CA GLU A 132 36.86 9.58 -44.29
C GLU A 132 36.16 8.22 -44.24
N ARG A 133 34.86 8.17 -44.55
CA ARG A 133 34.14 6.87 -44.62
C ARG A 133 34.52 6.10 -45.90
N LYS A 134 35.00 4.85 -45.75
CA LYS A 134 35.29 3.92 -46.85
C LYS A 134 34.29 2.76 -46.89
N ARG A 135 34.09 2.12 -48.04
CA ARG A 135 33.03 1.09 -48.21
C ARG A 135 33.54 -0.34 -48.02
N LEU A 136 32.75 -1.16 -47.33
CA LEU A 136 32.85 -2.63 -47.25
C LEU A 136 31.54 -3.24 -47.75
N GLN A 137 31.46 -3.62 -49.03
CA GLN A 137 30.21 -4.03 -49.67
C GLN A 137 30.21 -5.50 -50.08
N GLY A 138 29.11 -6.22 -49.88
CA GLY A 138 28.93 -7.60 -50.39
C GLY A 138 29.97 -8.60 -49.90
N SER A 139 30.59 -8.37 -48.75
CA SER A 139 31.80 -9.06 -48.31
C SER A 139 31.56 -9.94 -47.07
N GLN A 140 32.46 -10.89 -46.82
CA GLN A 140 32.45 -11.74 -45.63
C GLN A 140 33.70 -11.49 -44.80
N VAL A 141 33.51 -11.08 -43.54
CA VAL A 141 34.58 -10.87 -42.56
C VAL A 141 34.44 -11.92 -41.48
N THR A 142 35.43 -12.80 -41.33
CA THR A 142 35.34 -13.96 -40.43
C THR A 142 36.58 -14.08 -39.57
N VAL A 143 36.39 -14.13 -38.26
CA VAL A 143 37.41 -14.50 -37.28
C VAL A 143 36.92 -15.75 -36.54
N ALA A 144 37.54 -16.91 -36.79
CA ALA A 144 36.96 -18.18 -36.35
C ALA A 144 38.00 -19.20 -35.84
N GLY A 145 37.71 -19.86 -34.71
CA GLY A 145 38.54 -20.97 -34.21
C GLY A 145 39.95 -20.57 -33.77
N ASN A 146 40.17 -19.32 -33.36
CA ASN A 146 41.48 -18.81 -32.94
C ASN A 146 41.68 -18.94 -31.42
N GLU A 147 42.93 -19.08 -31.00
CA GLU A 147 43.35 -19.15 -29.60
C GLU A 147 44.43 -18.08 -29.33
N ALA A 148 44.22 -17.23 -28.33
CA ALA A 148 45.16 -16.18 -27.94
C ALA A 148 45.33 -16.12 -26.42
N GLY A 149 46.57 -16.26 -25.96
CA GLY A 149 46.97 -16.12 -24.56
C GLY A 149 47.90 -14.93 -24.33
N ASP A 150 47.86 -14.34 -23.13
CA ASP A 150 48.88 -13.43 -22.59
C ASP A 150 49.19 -12.19 -23.45
N VAL A 151 48.15 -11.46 -23.84
CA VAL A 151 48.27 -10.21 -24.62
C VAL A 151 48.23 -9.02 -23.66
N HIS A 152 49.35 -8.32 -23.49
CA HIS A 152 49.51 -7.16 -22.64
C HIS A 152 49.79 -5.87 -23.41
N ALA A 153 49.15 -4.79 -23.00
CA ALA A 153 49.51 -3.44 -23.43
C ALA A 153 49.57 -2.48 -22.24
N GLN A 154 50.59 -1.63 -22.21
CA GLN A 154 50.76 -0.57 -21.22
C GLN A 154 50.87 0.77 -21.94
N GLY A 155 50.00 1.71 -21.60
CA GLY A 155 50.05 3.09 -22.10
C GLY A 155 51.30 3.80 -21.60
N ALA A 156 51.88 4.68 -22.42
CA ALA A 156 53.00 5.53 -22.01
C ALA A 156 52.48 6.82 -21.35
N GLU A 157 53.12 7.22 -20.26
CA GLU A 157 52.98 8.54 -19.65
C GLU A 157 53.56 9.60 -20.60
N LEU A 158 52.81 10.13 -21.58
CA LEU A 158 53.15 11.39 -22.28
C LEU A 158 52.01 11.83 -23.22
N TYR A 159 51.57 13.10 -23.05
CA TYR A 159 50.59 13.88 -23.83
C TYR A 159 50.02 13.22 -25.10
N ALA A 160 48.73 12.92 -25.13
CA ALA A 160 48.04 12.55 -26.37
C ALA A 160 48.03 13.74 -27.35
N LEU A 161 48.38 13.47 -28.62
CA LEU A 161 48.13 14.40 -29.73
C LEU A 161 46.62 14.40 -30.01
N LEU A 162 45.94 15.45 -29.57
CA LEU A 162 44.56 15.76 -29.95
C LEU A 162 44.55 16.11 -31.45
N GLY A 163 44.09 15.19 -32.31
CA GLY A 163 43.87 15.54 -33.72
C GLY A 163 43.58 14.42 -34.71
N SER A 164 44.00 13.16 -34.47
CA SER A 164 43.74 12.06 -35.41
C SER A 164 43.02 10.89 -34.76
N ALA A 165 41.87 10.54 -35.31
CA ALA A 165 41.06 9.39 -34.91
C ALA A 165 41.73 8.08 -35.39
N SER A 166 42.90 7.73 -34.84
CA SER A 166 43.61 6.51 -35.24
C SER A 166 43.17 5.29 -34.42
N MET A 167 43.11 4.12 -35.05
CA MET A 167 43.01 2.83 -34.37
C MET A 167 44.30 2.50 -33.59
N GLN A 168 45.13 3.46 -33.19
CA GLN A 168 46.42 3.27 -32.53
C GLN A 168 46.44 3.97 -31.16
N ILE A 169 45.41 3.71 -30.36
CA ILE A 169 45.29 4.25 -28.99
C ILE A 169 46.36 3.59 -28.10
N PRO A 170 47.23 4.37 -27.44
CA PRO A 170 48.18 3.84 -26.47
C PRO A 170 47.49 3.04 -25.37
N GLY A 171 48.08 1.90 -24.99
CA GLY A 171 47.57 1.03 -23.92
C GLY A 171 46.52 0.01 -24.36
N ARG A 172 46.12 -0.09 -25.64
CA ARG A 172 45.11 -1.08 -26.07
C ARG A 172 45.68 -2.50 -26.25
N ALA A 173 45.09 -3.49 -25.61
CA ALA A 173 45.33 -4.92 -25.86
C ALA A 173 44.11 -5.55 -26.54
N SER A 174 44.29 -6.26 -27.65
CA SER A 174 43.21 -6.90 -28.41
C SER A 174 43.56 -8.31 -28.85
N ALA A 175 42.62 -9.24 -28.66
CA ALA A 175 42.74 -10.64 -29.03
C ALA A 175 41.50 -11.12 -29.77
N ASN A 176 41.69 -11.81 -30.89
CA ASN A 176 40.65 -12.41 -31.73
C ASN A 176 39.50 -11.44 -32.10
N SER A 177 39.79 -10.15 -32.30
CA SER A 177 38.77 -9.11 -32.39
C SER A 177 38.57 -8.59 -33.82
N VAL A 178 37.41 -7.98 -34.09
CA VAL A 178 37.12 -7.26 -35.34
C VAL A 178 36.89 -5.79 -34.99
N LEU A 179 37.77 -4.91 -35.46
CA LEU A 179 37.68 -3.48 -35.19
C LEU A 179 37.44 -2.72 -36.49
N LEU A 180 36.32 -2.00 -36.56
CA LEU A 180 35.91 -1.16 -37.68
C LEU A 180 35.88 0.30 -37.25
N GLN A 181 36.40 1.18 -38.08
CA GLN A 181 36.35 2.62 -37.87
C GLN A 181 36.14 3.36 -39.18
N SER A 182 35.25 4.37 -39.20
CA SER A 182 34.97 5.17 -40.40
C SER A 182 34.73 4.29 -41.64
N THR A 183 33.91 3.25 -41.51
CA THR A 183 33.66 2.27 -42.58
C THR A 183 32.16 2.06 -42.80
N ASP A 184 31.68 2.21 -44.04
CA ASP A 184 30.31 1.90 -44.43
C ASP A 184 30.22 0.46 -44.94
N VAL A 185 29.66 -0.42 -44.10
CA VAL A 185 29.43 -1.84 -44.37
C VAL A 185 28.03 -2.05 -44.94
N GLU A 186 27.95 -2.64 -46.13
CA GLU A 186 26.71 -2.89 -46.85
C GLU A 186 26.60 -4.35 -47.31
N ASN A 187 25.44 -4.98 -47.16
CA ASN A 187 25.12 -6.32 -47.68
C ASN A 187 26.18 -7.39 -47.34
N SER A 188 26.71 -7.33 -46.12
CA SER A 188 27.89 -8.09 -45.70
C SER A 188 27.62 -8.92 -44.45
N GLU A 189 28.47 -9.91 -44.20
CA GLU A 189 28.42 -10.73 -43.01
C GLU A 189 29.72 -10.61 -42.20
N ILE A 190 29.59 -10.42 -40.89
CA ILE A 190 30.70 -10.40 -39.93
C ILE A 190 30.49 -11.52 -38.92
N SER A 191 31.41 -12.47 -38.87
CA SER A 191 31.32 -13.66 -38.01
C SER A 191 32.53 -13.73 -37.06
N ASN A 192 32.25 -13.83 -35.77
CA ASN A 192 33.23 -14.01 -34.70
C ASN A 192 32.85 -15.26 -33.90
N THR A 193 33.45 -16.42 -34.19
CA THR A 193 32.95 -17.72 -33.72
C THR A 193 34.00 -18.67 -33.19
N GLN A 194 33.62 -19.45 -32.16
CA GLN A 194 34.42 -20.55 -31.59
C GLN A 194 35.85 -20.15 -31.18
N GLN A 195 36.02 -18.97 -30.61
CA GLN A 195 37.32 -18.44 -30.21
C GLN A 195 37.63 -18.68 -28.75
N ARG A 196 38.93 -18.71 -28.40
CA ARG A 196 39.42 -18.74 -27.02
C ARG A 196 40.42 -17.61 -26.78
N ALA A 197 40.12 -16.74 -25.82
CA ALA A 197 41.03 -15.68 -25.39
C ALA A 197 41.26 -15.76 -23.87
N GLN A 198 42.52 -15.73 -23.44
CA GLN A 198 42.89 -15.77 -22.04
C GLN A 198 44.00 -14.76 -21.72
N GLY A 199 43.90 -14.06 -20.58
CA GLY A 199 45.00 -13.21 -20.10
C GLY A 199 45.22 -11.95 -20.93
N VAL A 200 44.14 -11.30 -21.39
CA VAL A 200 44.22 -10.04 -22.14
C VAL A 200 44.22 -8.88 -21.14
N ARG A 201 45.31 -8.13 -21.08
CA ARG A 201 45.55 -7.16 -20.02
C ARG A 201 45.99 -5.81 -20.55
N SER A 202 45.45 -4.75 -19.97
CA SER A 202 45.75 -3.36 -20.34
C SER A 202 45.98 -2.50 -19.09
N VAL A 203 47.01 -1.66 -19.13
CA VAL A 203 47.26 -0.61 -18.13
C VAL A 203 47.24 0.74 -18.85
N GLY A 204 46.35 1.65 -18.44
CA GLY A 204 46.13 2.94 -19.09
C GLY A 204 45.43 2.84 -20.45
N GLY A 205 44.59 1.82 -20.69
CA GLY A 205 43.86 1.65 -21.95
C GLY A 205 42.78 0.55 -21.91
N SER A 206 42.40 0.02 -23.08
CA SER A 206 41.34 -1.00 -23.19
C SER A 206 41.87 -2.42 -23.43
N ALA A 207 41.28 -3.41 -22.76
CA ALA A 207 41.51 -4.84 -22.99
C ALA A 207 40.30 -5.44 -23.72
N LEU A 208 40.51 -5.96 -24.94
CA LEU A 208 39.47 -6.45 -25.85
C LEU A 208 39.69 -7.93 -26.19
N ALA A 209 38.80 -8.82 -25.76
CA ALA A 209 38.89 -10.26 -25.99
C ALA A 209 37.67 -10.77 -26.76
N ASN A 210 37.88 -11.30 -27.97
CA ASN A 210 36.81 -11.74 -28.88
C ASN A 210 35.77 -10.63 -29.12
N VAL A 211 36.18 -9.37 -29.25
CA VAL A 211 35.27 -8.21 -29.34
C VAL A 211 35.00 -7.81 -30.78
N LEU A 212 33.80 -7.30 -31.06
CA LEU A 212 33.50 -6.56 -32.28
C LEU A 212 33.24 -5.09 -31.96
N THR A 213 33.97 -4.18 -32.59
CA THR A 213 33.72 -2.73 -32.44
C THR A 213 33.47 -2.07 -33.79
N ALA A 214 32.51 -1.14 -33.84
CA ALA A 214 32.38 -0.22 -34.95
C ALA A 214 32.23 1.22 -34.43
N SER A 215 33.01 2.15 -34.99
CA SER A 215 32.92 3.57 -34.65
C SER A 215 32.82 4.44 -35.90
N GLN A 216 31.98 5.49 -35.86
CA GLN A 216 31.80 6.46 -36.95
C GLN A 216 31.45 5.82 -38.31
N SER A 217 30.75 4.69 -38.28
CA SER A 217 30.55 3.75 -39.39
C SER A 217 29.08 3.68 -39.84
N GLY A 218 28.80 3.05 -40.97
CA GLY A 218 27.45 2.71 -41.43
C GLY A 218 27.30 1.20 -41.56
N LEU A 219 26.20 0.61 -41.07
CA LEU A 219 25.92 -0.83 -41.14
C LEU A 219 24.53 -1.05 -41.75
N GLN A 220 24.49 -1.32 -43.06
CA GLN A 220 23.24 -1.54 -43.80
C GLN A 220 23.14 -2.99 -44.31
N GLN A 221 22.04 -3.67 -43.96
CA GLN A 221 21.80 -5.08 -44.31
C GLN A 221 22.96 -6.00 -43.89
N VAL A 222 23.48 -5.77 -42.68
CA VAL A 222 24.62 -6.52 -42.13
C VAL A 222 24.13 -7.61 -41.20
N ARG A 223 24.69 -8.82 -41.35
CA ARG A 223 24.52 -9.90 -40.37
C ARG A 223 25.78 -10.01 -39.51
N ILE A 224 25.63 -9.84 -38.20
CA ILE A 224 26.72 -10.03 -37.23
C ILE A 224 26.39 -11.26 -36.39
N GLN A 225 27.32 -12.19 -36.33
CA GLN A 225 27.20 -13.43 -35.54
C GLN A 225 28.37 -13.56 -34.58
N GLN A 226 28.06 -13.77 -33.30
CA GLN A 226 29.02 -14.02 -32.24
C GLN A 226 28.61 -15.25 -31.44
N HIS A 227 29.26 -16.39 -31.68
CA HIS A 227 28.81 -17.67 -31.14
C HIS A 227 29.93 -18.56 -30.61
N GLY A 228 29.71 -19.18 -29.45
CA GLY A 228 30.59 -20.21 -28.89
C GLY A 228 31.97 -19.69 -28.47
N ASN A 229 32.10 -18.41 -28.17
CA ASN A 229 33.38 -17.82 -27.77
C ASN A 229 33.61 -17.95 -26.26
N VAL A 230 34.87 -18.17 -25.88
CA VAL A 230 35.32 -18.27 -24.49
C VAL A 230 36.35 -17.17 -24.23
N ALA A 231 36.11 -16.32 -23.24
CA ALA A 231 37.03 -15.30 -22.79
C ALA A 231 37.24 -15.38 -21.28
N SER A 232 38.50 -15.41 -20.83
CA SER A 232 38.83 -15.46 -19.41
C SER A 232 39.99 -14.55 -19.03
N GLU A 233 39.96 -13.99 -17.82
CA GLU A 233 41.04 -13.12 -17.29
C GLU A 233 41.31 -11.91 -18.20
N VAL A 234 40.28 -11.09 -18.42
CA VAL A 234 40.41 -9.84 -19.17
C VAL A 234 40.46 -8.69 -18.18
N LEU A 235 41.59 -7.99 -18.10
CA LEU A 235 41.78 -6.93 -17.11
C LEU A 235 42.20 -5.62 -17.78
N ALA A 236 41.54 -4.54 -17.44
CA ALA A 236 41.97 -3.19 -17.77
C ALA A 236 42.11 -2.38 -16.49
N SER A 237 43.21 -1.64 -16.35
CA SER A 237 43.37 -0.67 -15.27
C SER A 237 43.59 0.74 -15.81
N GLY A 238 43.00 1.73 -15.16
CA GLY A 238 43.37 3.13 -15.32
C GLY A 238 44.71 3.40 -14.64
N ALA A 239 45.49 4.35 -15.17
CA ALA A 239 46.89 4.58 -14.80
C ALA A 239 47.14 5.14 -13.37
N SER A 240 46.17 5.09 -12.45
CA SER A 240 46.31 5.64 -11.10
C SER A 240 46.79 4.66 -10.04
N ALA A 241 46.95 3.37 -10.35
CA ALA A 241 47.41 2.36 -9.40
C ALA A 241 48.80 1.82 -9.77
N ALA A 242 49.83 2.61 -9.50
CA ALA A 242 51.21 2.13 -9.51
C ALA A 242 51.39 1.07 -8.41
N LEU A 243 51.47 -0.20 -8.81
CA LEU A 243 52.00 -1.27 -7.97
C LEU A 243 53.53 -1.10 -7.87
N GLY A 244 53.98 -0.30 -6.90
CA GLY A 244 55.35 -0.33 -6.39
C GLY A 244 56.40 0.51 -7.13
N TYR A 245 56.98 1.44 -6.35
CA TYR A 245 58.19 2.25 -6.54
C TYR A 245 58.11 3.51 -7.42
N GLY A 246 58.00 4.65 -6.74
CA GLY A 246 58.46 5.95 -7.23
C GLY A 246 57.36 6.80 -7.86
N ALA A 247 56.89 7.80 -7.11
CA ALA A 247 56.00 8.83 -7.61
C ALA A 247 56.58 9.57 -8.82
N LEU A 248 55.73 9.95 -9.79
CA LEU A 248 55.66 11.29 -10.40
C LEU A 248 54.58 11.33 -11.51
N ALA A 249 53.83 12.44 -11.55
CA ALA A 249 52.98 12.98 -12.63
C ALA A 249 51.66 12.28 -13.04
N GLN A 250 50.55 12.92 -12.66
CA GLN A 250 49.16 12.59 -13.00
C GLN A 250 48.81 12.90 -14.46
N ALA A 251 48.55 11.85 -15.24
CA ALA A 251 47.64 11.87 -16.38
C ALA A 251 46.71 10.64 -16.26
N LYS A 252 45.41 10.86 -16.04
CA LYS A 252 44.41 9.78 -15.93
C LYS A 252 44.17 9.18 -17.31
N LEU A 253 44.72 8.00 -17.56
CA LEU A 253 44.36 7.12 -18.68
C LEU A 253 43.37 6.06 -18.17
N GLU A 254 42.35 5.76 -18.96
CA GLU A 254 41.07 5.10 -18.61
C GLU A 254 41.09 3.60 -18.94
N GLY A 255 40.63 2.75 -18.02
CA GLY A 255 40.67 1.28 -18.18
C GLY A 255 39.32 0.67 -18.58
N ALA A 256 39.16 0.10 -19.78
CA ALA A 256 37.93 -0.62 -20.18
C ALA A 256 38.20 -2.08 -20.58
N ALA A 257 37.53 -3.04 -19.93
CA ALA A 257 37.68 -4.47 -20.19
C ALA A 257 36.43 -5.04 -20.89
N LEU A 258 36.57 -5.50 -22.12
CA LEU A 258 35.48 -6.03 -22.93
C LEU A 258 35.79 -7.47 -23.36
N ALA A 259 34.85 -8.38 -23.11
CA ALA A 259 34.97 -9.80 -23.42
C ALA A 259 33.71 -10.30 -24.12
N ASN A 260 33.89 -10.98 -25.26
CA ASN A 260 32.81 -11.48 -26.11
C ASN A 260 31.72 -10.43 -26.36
N SER A 261 32.08 -9.15 -26.50
CA SER A 261 31.12 -8.04 -26.49
C SER A 261 31.06 -7.33 -27.84
N ILE A 262 29.95 -6.64 -28.10
CA ILE A 262 29.74 -5.84 -29.31
C ILE A 262 29.56 -4.37 -28.90
N ALA A 263 30.41 -3.49 -29.41
CA ALA A 263 30.38 -2.07 -29.08
C ALA A 263 30.24 -1.22 -30.36
N LEU A 264 29.15 -0.48 -30.49
CA LEU A 264 28.81 0.34 -31.65
C LEU A 264 28.65 1.80 -31.23
N ALA A 265 29.38 2.66 -31.90
CA ALA A 265 29.59 4.05 -31.52
C ALA A 265 29.38 4.98 -32.71
N GLN A 266 28.53 6.00 -32.60
CA GLN A 266 28.31 6.97 -33.70
C GLN A 266 28.06 6.26 -35.06
N THR A 267 27.35 5.13 -35.00
CA THR A 267 27.19 4.18 -36.11
C THR A 267 25.74 4.16 -36.58
N GLN A 268 25.52 4.27 -37.89
CA GLN A 268 24.19 4.17 -38.49
C GLN A 268 23.84 2.70 -38.72
N LEU A 269 22.67 2.23 -38.31
CA LEU A 269 22.25 0.83 -38.42
C LEU A 269 20.92 0.69 -39.19
N SER A 270 20.86 -0.15 -40.23
CA SER A 270 19.63 -0.31 -41.02
C SER A 270 19.49 -1.74 -41.54
N HIS A 271 18.36 -2.40 -41.22
CA HIS A 271 18.04 -3.77 -41.66
C HIS A 271 19.07 -4.84 -41.26
N SER A 272 19.73 -4.65 -40.12
CA SER A 272 20.84 -5.49 -39.66
C SER A 272 20.41 -6.44 -38.53
N ARG A 273 21.03 -7.62 -38.46
CA ARG A 273 20.76 -8.63 -37.42
C ARG A 273 22.02 -8.93 -36.62
N LEU A 274 21.89 -8.96 -35.29
CA LEU A 274 22.93 -9.28 -34.33
C LEU A 274 22.52 -10.53 -33.55
N HIS A 275 23.30 -11.60 -33.65
CA HIS A 275 23.10 -12.81 -32.85
C HIS A 275 24.32 -13.07 -31.97
N GLN A 276 24.08 -13.17 -30.68
CA GLN A 276 25.09 -13.46 -29.67
C GLN A 276 24.66 -14.66 -28.83
N GLN A 277 25.24 -15.83 -29.09
CA GLN A 277 24.73 -17.10 -28.57
C GLN A 277 25.81 -17.97 -27.95
N GLY A 278 25.54 -18.57 -26.79
CA GLY A 278 26.40 -19.61 -26.21
C GLY A 278 27.83 -19.17 -25.90
N ASN A 279 28.05 -17.89 -25.57
CA ASN A 279 29.36 -17.38 -25.22
C ASN A 279 29.61 -17.48 -23.70
N GLU A 280 30.86 -17.71 -23.31
CA GLU A 280 31.29 -17.83 -21.92
C GLU A 280 32.37 -16.77 -21.60
N ALA A 281 32.11 -15.94 -20.60
CA ALA A 281 33.04 -14.90 -20.14
C ALA A 281 33.29 -15.05 -18.63
N ARG A 282 34.56 -15.14 -18.20
CA ARG A 282 34.94 -15.30 -16.78
C ARG A 282 36.04 -14.33 -16.35
N GLN A 283 35.94 -13.76 -15.15
CA GLN A 283 36.98 -12.86 -14.58
C GLN A 283 37.28 -11.65 -15.46
N ILE A 284 36.27 -10.81 -15.65
CA ILE A 284 36.40 -9.58 -16.43
C ILE A 284 36.48 -8.41 -15.44
N VAL A 285 37.58 -7.66 -15.45
CA VAL A 285 37.81 -6.61 -14.45
C VAL A 285 38.23 -5.30 -15.11
N GLY A 286 37.44 -4.25 -14.90
CA GLY A 286 37.79 -2.87 -15.24
C GLY A 286 38.07 -2.05 -13.98
N ALA A 287 39.32 -1.67 -13.75
CA ALA A 287 39.68 -0.70 -12.71
C ALA A 287 39.85 0.68 -13.37
N GLY A 288 39.22 1.74 -12.85
CA GLY A 288 39.24 3.05 -13.48
C GLY A 288 38.33 3.22 -14.70
N GLY A 289 37.36 2.33 -14.91
CA GLY A 289 36.42 2.39 -16.04
C GLY A 289 35.36 1.28 -16.00
N GLY A 290 35.02 0.70 -17.17
CA GLY A 290 33.93 -0.26 -17.34
C GLY A 290 34.38 -1.70 -17.64
N ALA A 291 33.56 -2.68 -17.26
CA ALA A 291 33.72 -4.10 -17.56
C ALA A 291 32.49 -4.64 -18.30
N MET A 292 32.67 -5.24 -19.48
CA MET A 292 31.61 -5.83 -20.29
C MET A 292 31.89 -7.30 -20.60
N ALA A 293 30.95 -8.16 -20.27
CA ALA A 293 30.98 -9.59 -20.54
C ALA A 293 29.74 -9.98 -21.33
N ASN A 294 29.92 -10.58 -22.50
CA ASN A 294 28.84 -11.00 -23.39
C ASN A 294 27.76 -9.91 -23.63
N SER A 295 28.17 -8.63 -23.72
CA SER A 295 27.23 -7.50 -23.68
C SER A 295 27.25 -6.70 -24.98
N MET A 296 26.17 -5.95 -25.23
CA MET A 296 26.01 -5.07 -26.38
C MET A 296 25.91 -3.62 -25.91
N ALA A 297 26.75 -2.72 -26.43
CA ALA A 297 26.68 -1.29 -26.15
C ALA A 297 26.46 -0.51 -27.45
N LEU A 298 25.40 0.29 -27.48
CA LEU A 298 25.04 1.18 -28.57
C LEU A 298 24.96 2.60 -28.05
N THR A 299 25.74 3.50 -28.64
CA THR A 299 25.89 4.85 -28.10
C THR A 299 25.99 5.91 -29.19
N GLN A 300 25.32 7.05 -28.94
CA GLN A 300 25.29 8.22 -29.82
C GLN A 300 24.86 7.86 -31.26
N MET A 301 23.76 7.13 -31.40
CA MET A 301 23.24 6.72 -32.70
C MET A 301 22.20 7.71 -33.22
N ASP A 302 22.62 8.98 -33.34
CA ASP A 302 21.76 10.07 -33.80
C ASP A 302 21.28 9.82 -35.23
N GLY A 303 20.01 9.44 -35.35
CA GLY A 303 19.25 9.56 -36.58
C GLY A 303 18.90 8.28 -37.34
N GLN A 304 19.55 7.12 -37.19
CA GLN A 304 19.14 5.88 -37.90
C GLN A 304 19.55 4.57 -37.20
N VAL A 305 18.63 3.98 -36.43
CA VAL A 305 18.54 2.53 -36.23
C VAL A 305 17.17 2.06 -36.72
N ARG A 306 17.12 1.21 -37.76
CA ARG A 306 15.85 0.70 -38.32
C ARG A 306 15.86 -0.79 -38.59
N ASN A 307 14.75 -1.46 -38.28
CA ASN A 307 14.53 -2.89 -38.52
C ASN A 307 15.69 -3.76 -38.00
N TRP A 308 16.11 -3.47 -36.77
CA TRP A 308 17.18 -4.17 -36.06
C TRP A 308 16.63 -5.37 -35.29
N HIS A 309 17.30 -6.51 -35.39
CA HIS A 309 17.06 -7.66 -34.52
C HIS A 309 18.31 -7.99 -33.70
N ALA A 310 18.19 -8.03 -32.38
CA ALA A 310 19.24 -8.45 -31.45
C ALA A 310 18.77 -9.66 -30.62
N VAL A 311 19.55 -10.75 -30.67
CA VAL A 311 19.29 -11.95 -29.88
C VAL A 311 20.50 -12.29 -29.02
N GLN A 312 20.31 -12.36 -27.70
CA GLN A 312 21.25 -12.89 -26.72
C GLN A 312 20.69 -14.16 -26.10
N GLN A 313 21.30 -15.30 -26.41
CA GLN A 313 20.78 -16.60 -25.99
C GLN A 313 21.84 -17.50 -25.37
N GLY A 314 21.56 -18.08 -24.20
CA GLY A 314 22.41 -19.12 -23.61
C GLY A 314 23.82 -18.66 -23.24
N ASN A 315 24.03 -17.37 -22.99
CA ASN A 315 25.36 -16.85 -22.63
C ASN A 315 25.61 -16.97 -21.12
N VAL A 316 26.87 -17.20 -20.74
CA VAL A 316 27.31 -17.35 -19.35
C VAL A 316 28.36 -16.29 -19.03
N ALA A 317 28.10 -15.44 -18.03
CA ALA A 317 29.03 -14.42 -17.56
C ALA A 317 29.28 -14.57 -16.05
N GLN A 318 30.54 -14.74 -15.63
CA GLN A 318 30.89 -14.97 -14.23
C GLN A 318 32.05 -14.08 -13.76
N ARG A 319 31.94 -13.52 -12.55
CA ARG A 319 32.98 -12.68 -11.93
C ARG A 319 33.31 -11.47 -12.79
N VAL A 320 32.33 -10.58 -12.95
CA VAL A 320 32.46 -9.35 -13.74
C VAL A 320 32.52 -8.17 -12.77
N GLY A 321 33.63 -7.43 -12.76
CA GLY A 321 33.89 -6.40 -11.76
C GLY A 321 34.30 -5.06 -12.38
N ALA A 322 33.69 -3.97 -11.91
CA ALA A 322 34.12 -2.61 -12.21
C ALA A 322 34.44 -1.82 -10.93
N PHE A 323 35.60 -1.16 -10.88
CA PHE A 323 36.08 -0.48 -9.67
C PHE A 323 36.58 0.94 -9.98
N GLY A 324 36.01 1.95 -9.30
CA GLY A 324 36.43 3.37 -9.19
C GLY A 324 37.34 4.00 -10.25
N GLY A 325 36.84 5.07 -10.89
CA GLY A 325 37.57 6.06 -11.68
C GLY A 325 36.79 7.39 -11.73
N GLU A 326 37.47 8.53 -11.79
CA GLU A 326 36.89 9.88 -11.94
C GLU A 326 37.26 10.39 -13.35
N GLY A 327 36.27 10.58 -14.23
CA GLY A 327 36.41 10.78 -15.69
C GLY A 327 36.73 9.44 -16.39
N SER A 328 36.39 9.12 -17.64
CA SER A 328 35.84 9.77 -18.85
C SER A 328 35.85 8.77 -20.06
N VAL A 329 34.94 8.95 -21.03
CA VAL A 329 35.15 8.77 -22.49
C VAL A 329 36.08 7.64 -23.01
N LEU A 330 35.50 6.44 -23.22
CA LEU A 330 35.73 5.76 -24.51
C LEU A 330 34.96 6.57 -25.55
N MET A 331 35.67 7.25 -26.46
CA MET A 331 35.07 8.01 -27.56
C MET A 331 34.11 7.12 -28.35
N GLY A 332 32.84 7.23 -27.97
CA GLY A 332 31.68 6.82 -28.76
C GLY A 332 30.83 5.66 -28.25
N ALA A 333 31.22 4.85 -27.25
CA ALA A 333 30.49 3.60 -26.90
C ALA A 333 29.89 3.51 -25.47
N LEU A 334 30.17 4.46 -24.57
CA LEU A 334 29.68 4.48 -23.17
C LEU A 334 29.66 5.91 -22.58
N ALA A 335 29.40 6.91 -23.42
CA ALA A 335 29.77 8.31 -23.19
C ALA A 335 28.78 9.18 -22.40
N SER A 336 27.71 8.62 -21.81
CA SER A 336 26.78 9.42 -20.99
C SER A 336 26.49 8.88 -19.58
N VAL A 337 27.27 7.91 -19.08
CA VAL A 337 27.23 7.61 -17.65
C VAL A 337 28.18 8.58 -16.97
N ASP A 338 27.64 9.66 -16.39
CA ASP A 338 28.41 10.57 -15.55
C ASP A 338 29.29 9.77 -14.57
N ASN A 339 30.61 9.88 -14.72
CA ASN A 339 31.63 9.55 -13.72
C ASN A 339 31.47 8.27 -12.85
N HIS A 340 30.99 7.14 -13.39
CA HIS A 340 30.73 5.93 -12.59
C HIS A 340 31.28 4.62 -13.20
N ALA A 341 31.76 3.71 -12.33
CA ALA A 341 32.21 2.36 -12.70
C ALA A 341 31.01 1.50 -13.16
N SER A 342 31.07 0.89 -14.35
CA SER A 342 29.98 0.08 -14.92
C SER A 342 30.38 -1.38 -15.17
N ALA A 343 29.68 -2.32 -14.55
CA ALA A 343 29.84 -3.76 -14.79
C ALA A 343 28.61 -4.30 -15.51
N LEU A 344 28.77 -4.73 -16.77
CA LEU A 344 27.70 -5.24 -17.63
C LEU A 344 27.95 -6.72 -17.96
N ALA A 345 27.04 -7.59 -17.54
CA ALA A 345 27.08 -9.01 -17.81
C ALA A 345 25.82 -9.42 -18.60
N ASN A 346 25.98 -10.00 -19.79
CA ASN A 346 24.88 -10.37 -20.70
C ASN A 346 23.86 -9.23 -20.90
N SER A 347 24.30 -7.97 -20.92
CA SER A 347 23.41 -6.80 -20.84
C SER A 347 23.44 -5.98 -22.12
N ILE A 348 22.39 -5.16 -22.31
CA ILE A 348 22.25 -4.24 -23.45
C ILE A 348 22.23 -2.82 -22.91
N ASN A 349 23.13 -1.98 -23.42
CA ASN A 349 23.17 -0.55 -23.12
C ASN A 349 22.80 0.26 -24.37
N LEU A 350 21.83 1.15 -24.25
CA LEU A 350 21.36 2.08 -25.28
C LEU A 350 21.50 3.52 -24.74
N ASP A 351 22.50 4.26 -25.20
CA ASP A 351 22.76 5.65 -24.79
C ASP A 351 22.54 6.56 -26.00
N ARG A 352 21.67 7.58 -25.87
CA ARG A 352 21.35 8.57 -26.92
C ARG A 352 21.16 7.91 -28.27
N THR A 353 20.25 6.94 -28.29
CA THR A 353 20.00 6.07 -29.43
C THR A 353 18.57 6.24 -29.90
N ARG A 354 18.36 6.41 -31.22
CA ARG A 354 17.03 6.50 -31.82
C ARG A 354 16.73 5.28 -32.69
N LEU A 355 15.88 4.39 -32.16
CA LEU A 355 15.31 3.25 -32.85
C LEU A 355 13.95 3.59 -33.46
N ALA A 356 13.79 3.35 -34.76
CA ALA A 356 12.53 3.51 -35.47
C ALA A 356 12.20 2.28 -36.32
N GLY A 357 10.93 1.96 -36.50
CA GLY A 357 10.51 0.75 -37.23
C GLY A 357 10.49 -0.50 -36.35
N ARG A 358 10.36 -1.69 -36.96
CA ARG A 358 10.09 -2.92 -36.21
C ARG A 358 11.38 -3.54 -35.66
N ASN A 359 11.80 -3.14 -34.46
CA ASN A 359 13.02 -3.65 -33.81
C ASN A 359 12.67 -4.71 -32.75
N GLU A 360 13.50 -5.74 -32.59
CA GLU A 360 13.26 -6.84 -31.66
C GLU A 360 14.51 -7.17 -30.86
N HIS A 361 14.37 -7.14 -29.53
CA HIS A 361 15.39 -7.47 -28.56
C HIS A 361 14.97 -8.69 -27.75
N THR A 362 15.72 -9.77 -27.86
CA THR A 362 15.43 -11.03 -27.14
C THR A 362 16.63 -11.44 -26.30
N GLN A 363 16.42 -11.57 -24.99
CA GLN A 363 17.39 -12.14 -24.05
C GLN A 363 16.78 -13.38 -23.42
N THR A 364 17.31 -14.57 -23.75
CA THR A 364 16.74 -15.83 -23.27
C THR A 364 17.78 -16.84 -22.78
N GLY A 365 17.52 -17.45 -21.62
CA GLY A 365 18.36 -18.52 -21.08
C GLY A 365 19.79 -18.09 -20.74
N ASN A 366 20.03 -16.80 -20.45
CA ASN A 366 21.35 -16.31 -20.07
C ASN A 366 21.59 -16.47 -18.56
N ASP A 367 22.83 -16.75 -18.17
CA ASP A 367 23.27 -16.91 -16.78
C ASP A 367 24.37 -15.89 -16.44
N ALA A 368 24.15 -15.10 -15.38
CA ALA A 368 25.08 -14.08 -14.92
C ALA A 368 25.32 -14.23 -13.41
N GLN A 369 26.58 -14.40 -13.00
CA GLN A 369 26.95 -14.66 -11.60
C GLN A 369 28.11 -13.78 -11.13
N ASP A 370 28.02 -13.27 -9.91
CA ASP A 370 29.07 -12.47 -9.26
C ASP A 370 29.44 -11.22 -10.09
N VAL A 371 28.46 -10.33 -10.26
CA VAL A 371 28.61 -9.06 -10.97
C VAL A 371 28.72 -7.94 -9.95
N GLN A 372 29.81 -7.19 -9.95
CA GLN A 372 30.05 -6.17 -8.93
C GLN A 372 30.51 -4.83 -9.50
N ALA A 373 30.02 -3.75 -8.90
CA ALA A 373 30.53 -2.41 -9.15
C ALA A 373 30.79 -1.66 -7.83
N ARG A 374 31.87 -0.88 -7.75
CA ARG A 374 32.10 0.05 -6.62
C ARG A 374 31.94 1.49 -7.08
N GLY A 375 30.95 2.20 -6.53
CA GLY A 375 30.64 3.59 -6.85
C GLY A 375 29.97 3.80 -8.22
N GLY A 376 29.14 2.85 -8.67
CA GLY A 376 28.47 2.92 -9.97
C GLY A 376 27.40 1.84 -10.17
N VAL A 377 27.35 1.24 -11.36
CA VAL A 377 26.25 0.38 -11.79
C VAL A 377 26.71 -1.05 -12.10
N ALA A 378 26.00 -2.04 -11.56
CA ALA A 378 26.17 -3.46 -11.87
C ALA A 378 24.89 -4.00 -12.51
N LEU A 379 24.96 -4.43 -13.78
CA LEU A 379 23.83 -4.98 -14.53
C LEU A 379 24.12 -6.42 -14.96
N ALA A 380 23.18 -7.31 -14.64
CA ALA A 380 23.17 -8.72 -15.03
C ALA A 380 21.91 -9.00 -15.85
N ASN A 381 22.08 -9.54 -17.06
CA ASN A 381 20.99 -9.85 -18.01
C ASN A 381 19.98 -8.70 -18.18
N SER A 382 20.42 -7.45 -18.14
CA SER A 382 19.53 -6.29 -18.05
C SER A 382 19.62 -5.40 -19.30
N VAL A 383 18.60 -4.55 -19.48
CA VAL A 383 18.56 -3.53 -20.52
C VAL A 383 18.54 -2.16 -19.88
N TRP A 384 19.47 -1.30 -20.29
CA TRP A 384 19.53 0.09 -19.83
C TRP A 384 19.41 1.03 -21.02
N ALA A 385 18.38 1.86 -21.02
CA ALA A 385 18.11 2.85 -22.04
C ALA A 385 18.13 4.26 -21.45
N LEU A 386 19.05 5.09 -21.93
CA LEU A 386 19.33 6.43 -21.44
C LEU A 386 19.21 7.43 -22.59
N GLN A 387 18.30 8.41 -22.46
CA GLN A 387 17.98 9.35 -23.55
C GLN A 387 17.64 8.63 -24.87
N ALA A 388 17.08 7.42 -24.78
CA ALA A 388 16.79 6.57 -25.93
C ALA A 388 15.36 6.83 -26.44
N GLN A 389 15.19 6.86 -27.76
CA GLN A 389 13.88 6.94 -28.42
C GLN A 389 13.61 5.62 -29.12
N LEU A 390 12.61 4.88 -28.66
CA LEU A 390 12.26 3.53 -29.08
C LEU A 390 10.83 3.52 -29.62
N ASP A 391 10.64 3.28 -30.92
CA ASP A 391 9.31 3.21 -31.54
C ASP A 391 9.08 1.84 -32.20
N ALA A 392 7.86 1.32 -32.09
CA ALA A 392 7.36 0.09 -32.74
C ALA A 392 8.23 -1.16 -32.51
N SER A 393 8.71 -1.38 -31.28
CA SER A 393 9.71 -2.41 -30.97
C SER A 393 9.24 -3.42 -29.90
N SER A 394 9.90 -4.56 -29.77
CA SER A 394 9.66 -5.54 -28.70
C SER A 394 10.92 -5.83 -27.90
N LEU A 395 10.74 -6.00 -26.58
CA LEU A 395 11.76 -6.43 -25.63
C LEU A 395 11.25 -7.66 -24.87
N THR A 396 11.97 -8.76 -25.00
CA THR A 396 11.65 -10.03 -24.31
C THR A 396 12.83 -10.50 -23.49
N GLN A 397 12.63 -10.65 -22.19
CA GLN A 397 13.56 -11.26 -21.24
C GLN A 397 12.92 -12.51 -20.66
N GLN A 398 13.42 -13.68 -21.04
CA GLN A 398 12.81 -14.95 -20.68
C GLN A 398 13.81 -15.97 -20.13
N ASP A 399 13.45 -16.65 -19.04
CA ASP A 399 14.23 -17.77 -18.47
C ASP A 399 15.69 -17.41 -18.15
N ASN A 400 15.98 -16.15 -17.80
CA ASN A 400 17.34 -15.72 -17.44
C ASN A 400 17.60 -15.91 -15.93
N SER A 401 18.85 -16.23 -15.58
CA SER A 401 19.34 -16.41 -14.20
C SER A 401 20.39 -15.34 -13.87
N ALA A 402 20.18 -14.57 -12.81
CA ALA A 402 21.12 -13.57 -12.32
C ALA A 402 21.36 -13.76 -10.81
N GLN A 403 22.61 -13.95 -10.41
CA GLN A 403 22.98 -14.26 -9.03
C GLN A 403 24.14 -13.41 -8.52
N GLN A 404 24.08 -12.99 -7.25
CA GLN A 404 25.18 -12.29 -6.57
C GLN A 404 25.58 -10.98 -7.26
N VAL A 405 24.62 -10.08 -7.47
CA VAL A 405 24.87 -8.77 -8.06
C VAL A 405 25.07 -7.76 -6.94
N ARG A 406 26.23 -7.12 -6.87
CA ARG A 406 26.60 -6.27 -5.73
C ARG A 406 27.04 -4.88 -6.16
N THR A 407 26.62 -3.88 -5.40
CA THR A 407 27.21 -2.54 -5.51
C THR A 407 27.51 -1.93 -4.16
N ASN A 408 28.68 -1.32 -4.03
CA ASN A 408 29.04 -0.56 -2.84
C ASN A 408 29.13 0.92 -3.18
N GLY A 409 28.37 1.77 -2.49
CA GLY A 409 28.62 3.21 -2.40
C GLY A 409 30.05 3.43 -1.94
N GLY A 410 30.88 4.00 -2.82
CA GLY A 410 32.32 4.08 -2.57
C GLY A 410 32.67 5.27 -1.69
N SER A 411 33.12 5.02 -0.46
CA SER A 411 33.92 5.97 0.32
C SER A 411 35.38 5.91 -0.15
N VAL A 412 35.95 7.01 -0.64
CA VAL A 412 37.39 7.10 -0.87
C VAL A 412 37.99 7.87 0.30
N SER A 413 38.61 7.16 1.25
CA SER A 413 39.55 7.81 2.17
C SER A 413 40.91 7.91 1.48
N ALA A 414 41.12 8.99 0.72
CA ALA A 414 42.47 9.35 0.32
C ALA A 414 43.20 9.91 1.54
N LEU A 415 44.39 9.39 1.83
CA LEU A 415 45.31 9.95 2.81
C LEU A 415 45.66 11.40 2.40
N GLY A 416 45.03 12.37 3.05
CA GLY A 416 45.37 13.79 3.00
C GLY A 416 44.63 14.59 1.92
N GLY A 417 43.55 15.26 2.32
CA GLY A 417 42.95 16.37 1.57
C GLY A 417 41.51 16.12 1.11
N ALA A 418 40.59 16.92 1.64
CA ALA A 418 39.18 16.90 1.28
C ALA A 418 38.98 17.22 -0.21
N LEU A 419 38.53 16.22 -0.97
CA LEU A 419 37.95 16.37 -2.30
C LEU A 419 36.48 15.98 -2.21
N GLY A 420 35.63 16.79 -2.83
CA GLY A 420 34.18 16.83 -2.60
C GLY A 420 33.50 15.46 -2.68
N ALA A 421 32.65 15.19 -1.69
CA ALA A 421 31.68 14.11 -1.71
C ALA A 421 30.66 14.37 -2.83
N ALA A 422 30.98 13.95 -4.05
CA ALA A 422 29.99 13.82 -5.11
C ALA A 422 29.04 12.67 -4.74
N GLU A 423 27.73 12.95 -4.80
CA GLU A 423 26.65 12.01 -4.57
C GLU A 423 26.77 10.80 -5.52
N ARG A 424 27.09 9.60 -5.01
CA ARG A 424 27.25 8.38 -5.83
C ARG A 424 26.07 7.44 -5.62
N SER A 425 24.99 7.57 -6.41
CA SER A 425 23.85 6.64 -6.34
C SER A 425 24.26 5.28 -6.94
N SER A 426 24.43 4.26 -6.09
CA SER A 426 24.78 2.91 -6.57
C SER A 426 23.55 2.18 -7.08
N ARG A 427 23.65 1.47 -8.23
CA ARG A 427 22.51 0.74 -8.82
C ARG A 427 22.90 -0.69 -9.20
N ALA A 428 22.19 -1.68 -8.65
CA ALA A 428 22.27 -3.07 -9.08
C ALA A 428 21.00 -3.47 -9.84
N GLY A 429 21.14 -4.07 -11.02
CA GLY A 429 20.05 -4.57 -11.84
C GLY A 429 20.26 -6.03 -12.22
N ALA A 430 19.23 -6.85 -12.03
CA ALA A 430 19.17 -8.26 -12.43
C ALA A 430 17.92 -8.50 -13.26
N ASN A 431 18.07 -9.00 -14.49
CA ASN A 431 16.97 -9.23 -15.45
C ASN A 431 16.00 -8.04 -15.55
N SER A 432 16.50 -6.80 -15.47
CA SER A 432 15.67 -5.59 -15.32
C SER A 432 15.78 -4.66 -16.51
N VAL A 433 14.80 -3.77 -16.66
CA VAL A 433 14.74 -2.76 -17.72
C VAL A 433 14.71 -1.37 -17.08
N VAL A 434 15.68 -0.53 -17.43
CA VAL A 434 15.78 0.84 -16.92
C VAL A 434 15.65 1.82 -18.06
N LEU A 435 14.75 2.79 -17.89
CA LEU A 435 14.43 3.86 -18.83
C LEU A 435 14.65 5.19 -18.10
N ALA A 436 15.65 5.96 -18.48
CA ALA A 436 16.05 7.16 -17.75
C ALA A 436 16.33 8.34 -18.69
N ASP A 437 16.34 9.55 -18.11
CA ASP A 437 16.59 10.84 -18.77
C ASP A 437 15.85 11.01 -20.09
N GLN A 438 14.54 11.27 -20.04
CA GLN A 438 13.70 11.53 -21.22
C GLN A 438 13.64 10.37 -22.24
N ALA A 439 13.91 9.14 -21.81
CA ALA A 439 13.70 7.96 -22.63
C ALA A 439 12.23 7.87 -23.08
N ALA A 440 12.00 7.70 -24.38
CA ALA A 440 10.67 7.67 -24.97
C ALA A 440 10.41 6.32 -25.64
N LEU A 441 9.33 5.66 -25.23
CA LEU A 441 8.87 4.39 -25.75
C LEU A 441 7.50 4.56 -26.39
N LYS A 442 7.38 4.18 -27.65
CA LYS A 442 6.13 4.23 -28.40
C LYS A 442 5.86 2.86 -29.01
N ASN A 443 4.61 2.37 -28.88
CA ASN A 443 4.18 1.10 -29.46
C ASN A 443 5.10 -0.07 -29.07
N MET A 444 5.50 -0.16 -27.79
CA MET A 444 6.52 -1.12 -27.33
C MET A 444 5.92 -2.24 -26.47
N GLN A 445 6.36 -3.49 -26.67
CA GLN A 445 6.02 -4.62 -25.81
C GLN A 445 7.20 -5.01 -24.92
N VAL A 446 7.05 -4.92 -23.60
CA VAL A 446 7.97 -5.53 -22.61
C VAL A 446 7.37 -6.82 -22.08
N LEU A 447 8.09 -7.92 -22.26
CA LEU A 447 7.77 -9.20 -21.63
C LEU A 447 8.96 -9.65 -20.77
N GLN A 448 8.73 -9.79 -19.46
CA GLN A 448 9.64 -10.41 -18.51
C GLN A 448 9.00 -11.68 -17.96
N GLN A 449 9.50 -12.85 -18.35
CA GLN A 449 8.88 -14.12 -18.01
C GLN A 449 9.87 -15.16 -17.48
N GLY A 450 9.54 -15.83 -16.37
CA GLY A 450 10.32 -16.98 -15.88
C GLY A 450 11.74 -16.65 -15.42
N ASN A 451 12.08 -15.38 -15.20
CA ASN A 451 13.42 -14.97 -14.81
C ASN A 451 13.65 -15.19 -13.30
N GLN A 452 14.89 -15.53 -12.94
CA GLN A 452 15.33 -15.75 -11.58
C GLN A 452 16.43 -14.75 -11.21
N ALA A 453 16.22 -14.00 -10.13
CA ALA A 453 17.19 -13.06 -9.58
C ALA A 453 17.42 -13.38 -8.09
N ARG A 454 18.67 -13.60 -7.69
CA ARG A 454 19.02 -13.96 -6.31
C ARG A 454 20.27 -13.26 -5.78
N GLY A 455 20.23 -12.78 -4.54
CA GLY A 455 21.43 -12.27 -3.85
C GLY A 455 21.87 -10.91 -4.42
N LEU A 456 20.99 -9.91 -4.36
CA LEU A 456 21.35 -8.54 -4.72
C LEU A 456 21.68 -7.78 -3.44
N ASP A 457 22.90 -7.24 -3.35
CA ASP A 457 23.37 -6.50 -2.17
C ASP A 457 23.86 -5.11 -2.59
N VAL A 458 23.14 -4.08 -2.15
CA VAL A 458 23.40 -2.68 -2.52
C VAL A 458 23.59 -1.82 -1.28
N ARG A 459 24.70 -1.10 -1.23
CA ARG A 459 24.93 -0.06 -0.20
C ARG A 459 24.83 1.32 -0.83
N GLY A 460 23.96 2.19 -0.30
CA GLY A 460 23.80 3.57 -0.77
C GLY A 460 23.05 3.68 -2.12
N GLY A 461 22.01 2.88 -2.34
CA GLY A 461 21.24 3.03 -3.58
C GLY A 461 20.17 1.99 -3.84
N GLN A 462 20.03 1.59 -5.11
CA GLN A 462 18.86 0.87 -5.64
C GLN A 462 19.20 -0.56 -6.07
N ALA A 463 18.41 -1.54 -5.61
CA ALA A 463 18.44 -2.92 -6.07
C ALA A 463 17.18 -3.23 -6.90
N MET A 464 17.38 -3.71 -8.13
CA MET A 464 16.31 -4.01 -9.08
C MET A 464 16.41 -5.45 -9.57
N ALA A 465 15.36 -6.25 -9.37
CA ALA A 465 15.28 -7.61 -9.85
C ALA A 465 13.98 -7.83 -10.63
N ASN A 466 14.09 -8.34 -11.86
CA ASN A 466 12.97 -8.62 -12.77
C ASN A 466 11.98 -7.45 -12.85
N SER A 467 12.48 -6.22 -12.84
CA SER A 467 11.66 -5.01 -12.68
C SER A 467 11.83 -4.06 -13.85
N VAL A 468 10.86 -3.16 -14.02
CA VAL A 468 10.89 -2.07 -14.99
C VAL A 468 10.90 -0.75 -14.23
N LEU A 469 11.90 0.09 -14.49
CA LEU A 469 12.02 1.44 -13.91
C LEU A 469 11.93 2.48 -15.04
N ALA A 470 10.95 3.37 -14.96
CA ALA A 470 10.85 4.57 -15.78
C ALA A 470 11.09 5.80 -14.91
N ASP A 471 12.19 6.50 -15.16
CA ASP A 471 12.71 7.58 -14.33
C ASP A 471 12.97 8.85 -15.17
N GLN A 472 13.01 10.02 -14.51
CA GLN A 472 13.42 11.31 -15.08
C GLN A 472 12.73 11.66 -16.41
N GLN A 473 11.41 11.89 -16.39
CA GLN A 473 10.61 12.32 -17.56
C GLN A 473 10.55 11.30 -18.70
N ALA A 474 10.69 10.01 -18.40
CA ALA A 474 10.41 8.97 -19.37
C ALA A 474 8.93 9.01 -19.82
N SER A 475 8.68 8.65 -21.08
CA SER A 475 7.33 8.55 -21.62
C SER A 475 7.12 7.20 -22.28
N LEU A 476 6.07 6.48 -21.86
CA LEU A 476 5.63 5.25 -22.50
C LEU A 476 4.22 5.47 -23.07
N GLN A 477 4.06 5.26 -24.38
CA GLN A 477 2.83 5.50 -25.13
C GLN A 477 2.46 4.25 -25.93
N ASP A 478 1.24 3.77 -25.75
CA ASP A 478 0.62 2.70 -26.53
C ASP A 478 1.39 1.37 -26.51
N GLY A 479 2.13 1.11 -25.43
CA GLY A 479 2.94 -0.10 -25.24
C GLY A 479 2.47 -0.97 -24.08
N GLN A 480 2.68 -2.29 -24.11
CA GLN A 480 2.24 -3.24 -23.06
C GLN A 480 3.41 -3.72 -22.20
N VAL A 481 3.15 -3.97 -20.92
CA VAL A 481 4.15 -4.53 -20.00
C VAL A 481 3.57 -5.73 -19.25
N LEU A 482 4.25 -6.87 -19.41
CA LEU A 482 3.90 -8.15 -18.81
C LEU A 482 5.10 -8.65 -17.99
N ILE A 483 4.91 -8.81 -16.68
CA ILE A 483 5.90 -9.37 -15.75
C ILE A 483 5.27 -10.61 -15.14
N GLU A 484 5.70 -11.79 -15.58
CA GLU A 484 5.01 -13.05 -15.27
C GLU A 484 5.94 -14.16 -14.80
N HIS A 485 5.53 -14.93 -13.79
CA HIS A 485 6.26 -16.12 -13.32
C HIS A 485 7.72 -15.86 -12.90
N ASN A 486 8.08 -14.62 -12.53
CA ASN A 486 9.45 -14.29 -12.14
C ASN A 486 9.67 -14.54 -10.64
N GLN A 487 10.93 -14.82 -10.28
CA GLN A 487 11.35 -15.07 -8.90
C GLN A 487 12.47 -14.10 -8.50
N ALA A 488 12.26 -13.33 -7.43
CA ALA A 488 13.24 -12.42 -6.85
C ALA A 488 13.47 -12.78 -5.37
N GLN A 489 14.71 -13.10 -4.99
CA GLN A 489 15.04 -13.56 -3.64
C GLN A 489 16.34 -12.95 -3.11
N GLU A 490 16.44 -12.75 -1.79
CA GLU A 490 17.65 -12.26 -1.12
C GLU A 490 18.10 -10.90 -1.66
N LEU A 491 17.20 -9.91 -1.65
CA LEU A 491 17.51 -8.53 -2.04
C LEU A 491 17.72 -7.73 -0.76
N SER A 492 18.87 -7.09 -0.62
CA SER A 492 19.22 -6.26 0.52
C SER A 492 19.73 -4.91 0.06
N THR A 493 19.18 -3.84 0.64
CA THR A 493 19.69 -2.49 0.45
C THR A 493 19.91 -1.81 1.78
N GLN A 494 21.06 -1.16 1.96
CA GLN A 494 21.37 -0.36 3.14
C GLN A 494 21.49 1.10 2.74
N GLY A 495 20.74 1.99 3.40
CA GLY A 495 20.96 3.42 3.32
C GLY A 495 22.35 3.78 3.86
N SER A 496 22.92 4.89 3.39
CA SER A 496 24.18 5.40 3.93
C SER A 496 24.02 6.84 4.41
N GLN A 497 24.34 7.09 5.68
CA GLN A 497 24.69 8.41 6.18
C GLN A 497 26.17 8.42 6.52
N GLU A 498 27.00 9.11 5.73
CA GLU A 498 28.39 9.33 6.10
C GLU A 498 28.51 10.51 7.10
N GLN A 499 29.04 10.24 8.29
CA GLN A 499 29.60 11.27 9.18
C GLN A 499 31.06 11.49 8.79
N LEU A 500 31.33 12.56 8.04
CA LEU A 500 32.70 13.07 7.92
C LEU A 500 33.13 13.61 9.29
N ALA A 501 34.15 12.99 9.89
CA ALA A 501 34.82 13.50 11.08
C ALA A 501 35.55 14.81 10.74
N GLY A 502 34.81 15.92 10.67
CA GLY A 502 35.34 17.20 10.21
C GLY A 502 34.30 18.32 10.15
N GLY A 503 33.62 18.62 11.26
CA GLY A 503 33.17 19.96 11.65
C GLY A 503 32.33 20.86 10.71
N LEU A 504 31.91 20.45 9.50
CA LEU A 504 31.19 21.32 8.55
C LEU A 504 29.96 20.62 7.93
N LEU A 505 28.88 21.40 7.81
CA LEU A 505 27.46 21.02 7.70
C LEU A 505 27.00 20.57 6.31
N TRP A 506 27.33 19.35 5.86
CA TRP A 506 26.70 18.77 4.66
C TRP A 506 26.39 17.28 4.86
N LYS A 507 25.09 16.92 4.78
CA LYS A 507 24.59 15.54 4.79
C LYS A 507 24.17 15.16 3.37
N ALA A 508 24.90 14.27 2.71
CA ALA A 508 24.41 13.58 1.52
C ALA A 508 23.56 12.38 2.00
N GLN A 509 22.26 12.43 1.75
CA GLN A 509 21.31 11.40 2.16
C GLN A 509 20.97 10.52 0.95
N GLN A 510 21.23 9.21 1.03
CA GLN A 510 20.86 8.25 -0.01
C GLN A 510 19.78 7.31 0.52
N ASP A 511 18.60 7.35 -0.09
CA ASP A 511 17.49 6.46 0.24
C ASP A 511 17.75 5.06 -0.35
N ALA A 512 17.58 4.01 0.47
CA ALA A 512 17.69 2.62 0.01
C ALA A 512 16.40 2.22 -0.73
N VAL A 513 16.49 1.62 -1.92
CA VAL A 513 15.30 1.24 -2.70
C VAL A 513 15.42 -0.18 -3.25
N VAL A 514 14.44 -1.02 -2.94
CA VAL A 514 14.29 -2.37 -3.51
C VAL A 514 13.10 -2.42 -4.46
N LEU A 515 13.34 -2.85 -5.70
CA LEU A 515 12.34 -3.15 -6.71
C LEU A 515 12.42 -4.63 -7.09
N ALA A 516 11.37 -5.40 -6.79
CA ALA A 516 11.31 -6.85 -7.05
C ALA A 516 10.06 -7.22 -7.85
N ASN A 517 10.22 -7.72 -9.08
CA ASN A 517 9.11 -8.05 -9.99
C ASN A 517 8.09 -6.90 -10.14
N SER A 518 8.57 -5.65 -10.15
CA SER A 518 7.72 -4.45 -10.00
C SER A 518 7.88 -3.48 -11.17
N LEU A 519 6.88 -2.62 -11.34
CA LEU A 519 6.97 -1.43 -12.19
C LEU A 519 7.04 -0.18 -11.32
N ALA A 520 8.06 0.67 -11.55
CA ALA A 520 8.15 1.99 -10.96
C ALA A 520 8.15 3.07 -12.04
N VAL A 521 7.27 4.06 -11.90
CA VAL A 521 7.11 5.21 -12.80
C VAL A 521 7.32 6.49 -12.00
N VAL A 522 8.44 7.17 -12.22
CA VAL A 522 8.87 8.34 -11.44
C VAL A 522 8.93 9.57 -12.34
N GLY A 523 8.11 10.58 -12.03
CA GLY A 523 8.00 11.83 -12.80
C GLY A 523 7.73 11.64 -14.29
N SER A 524 6.95 10.62 -14.64
CA SER A 524 6.85 10.07 -16.00
C SER A 524 5.40 9.82 -16.40
N GLN A 525 5.11 9.83 -17.71
CA GLN A 525 3.76 9.57 -18.23
C GLN A 525 3.67 8.17 -18.81
N TRP A 526 2.68 7.41 -18.36
CA TRP A 526 2.45 6.04 -18.77
C TRP A 526 1.06 5.88 -19.38
N ARG A 527 1.02 5.55 -20.67
CA ARG A 527 -0.20 5.18 -21.39
C ARG A 527 0.00 3.82 -22.03
N SER A 528 -0.84 2.87 -21.67
CA SER A 528 -0.68 1.48 -22.08
C SER A 528 -2.03 0.79 -22.25
N PRO A 529 -2.20 -0.07 -23.27
CA PRO A 529 -3.39 -0.91 -23.37
C PRO A 529 -3.50 -1.93 -22.23
N GLN A 530 -2.39 -2.33 -21.60
CA GLN A 530 -2.39 -3.33 -20.54
C GLN A 530 -1.08 -3.33 -19.73
N LEU A 531 -1.22 -3.35 -18.39
CA LEU A 531 -0.16 -3.60 -17.43
C LEU A 531 -0.52 -4.81 -16.56
N ALA A 532 0.27 -5.88 -16.61
CA ALA A 532 0.01 -7.08 -15.82
C ALA A 532 1.24 -7.61 -15.10
N LEU A 533 1.10 -7.85 -13.80
CA LEU A 533 2.08 -8.54 -12.95
C LEU A 533 1.39 -9.79 -12.40
N GLN A 534 1.80 -10.98 -12.87
CA GLN A 534 1.09 -12.22 -12.58
C GLN A 534 2.01 -13.36 -12.14
N ALA A 535 1.56 -14.14 -11.15
CA ALA A 535 2.24 -15.34 -10.68
C ALA A 535 3.72 -15.13 -10.28
N ASN A 536 4.10 -13.91 -9.87
CA ASN A 536 5.47 -13.61 -9.45
C ASN A 536 5.69 -13.96 -7.97
N THR A 537 6.92 -14.30 -7.62
CA THR A 537 7.34 -14.58 -6.25
C THR A 537 8.47 -13.64 -5.84
N ALA A 538 8.28 -12.91 -4.75
CA ALA A 538 9.30 -12.07 -4.14
C ALA A 538 9.50 -12.48 -2.68
N GLY A 539 10.74 -12.79 -2.29
CA GLY A 539 11.03 -13.34 -0.96
C GLY A 539 12.34 -12.81 -0.36
N GLN A 540 12.43 -12.75 0.97
CA GLN A 540 13.67 -12.36 1.67
C GLN A 540 14.17 -10.99 1.21
N LEU A 541 13.30 -9.99 1.36
CA LEU A 541 13.60 -8.61 0.95
C LEU A 541 13.88 -7.77 2.18
N HIS A 542 15.00 -7.05 2.17
CA HIS A 542 15.45 -6.25 3.30
C HIS A 542 15.86 -4.84 2.85
N ALA A 543 15.35 -3.81 3.52
CA ALA A 543 15.74 -2.43 3.27
C ALA A 543 15.90 -1.64 4.57
N ASP A 544 17.12 -1.20 4.84
CA ASP A 544 17.48 -0.34 5.96
C ASP A 544 17.47 1.13 5.53
N GLY A 545 16.63 1.95 6.15
CA GLY A 545 16.51 3.38 5.86
C GLY A 545 15.84 3.70 4.52
N GLY A 546 14.99 2.81 4.00
CA GLY A 546 14.54 2.85 2.61
C GLY A 546 13.14 2.30 2.32
N SER A 547 12.85 2.06 1.04
CA SER A 547 11.56 1.52 0.58
C SER A 547 11.69 0.22 -0.21
N ILE A 548 10.69 -0.65 -0.08
CA ILE A 548 10.57 -1.91 -0.81
C ILE A 548 9.29 -1.87 -1.63
N THR A 549 9.37 -2.19 -2.91
CA THR A 549 8.23 -2.35 -3.81
C THR A 549 8.33 -3.70 -4.50
N ALA A 550 7.46 -4.65 -4.13
CA ALA A 550 7.53 -6.03 -4.59
C ALA A 550 6.22 -6.51 -5.21
N ASN A 551 6.28 -7.06 -6.44
CA ASN A 551 5.13 -7.44 -7.27
C ASN A 551 4.09 -6.30 -7.39
N SER A 552 4.57 -5.06 -7.45
CA SER A 552 3.77 -3.87 -7.24
C SER A 552 3.96 -2.85 -8.38
N VAL A 553 3.02 -1.91 -8.47
CA VAL A 553 3.11 -0.76 -9.37
C VAL A 553 3.21 0.50 -8.53
N SER A 554 4.29 1.27 -8.69
CA SER A 554 4.51 2.54 -7.98
C SER A 554 4.54 3.72 -8.96
N LEU A 555 3.71 4.72 -8.71
CA LEU A 555 3.74 6.03 -9.36
C LEU A 555 4.22 7.08 -8.37
N GLU A 556 5.38 7.65 -8.64
CA GLU A 556 6.02 8.65 -7.78
C GLU A 556 6.32 9.93 -8.55
N ARG A 557 6.41 11.07 -7.85
CA ARG A 557 6.73 12.36 -8.47
C ARG A 557 8.24 12.47 -8.67
N GLY A 558 8.67 12.97 -9.83
CA GLY A 558 10.06 13.35 -10.11
C GLY A 558 10.29 14.86 -9.90
N ASP A 559 11.42 15.38 -10.38
CA ASP A 559 11.87 16.76 -10.13
C ASP A 559 11.00 17.87 -10.77
N GLY A 560 9.96 17.52 -11.53
CA GLY A 560 9.11 18.47 -12.27
C GLY A 560 7.59 18.23 -12.14
N ALA A 561 7.06 17.23 -12.86
CA ALA A 561 5.62 16.97 -12.99
C ALA A 561 5.16 15.70 -12.25
N GLY A 562 3.86 15.62 -11.94
CA GLY A 562 3.22 14.41 -11.39
C GLY A 562 3.17 13.28 -12.42
N SER A 563 3.19 12.03 -11.96
CA SER A 563 3.10 10.85 -12.82
C SER A 563 1.65 10.53 -13.17
N ALA A 564 1.38 10.15 -14.41
CA ALA A 564 0.04 9.78 -14.87
C ALA A 564 0.02 8.35 -15.41
N LEU A 565 -0.97 7.57 -15.00
CA LEU A 565 -1.20 6.21 -15.49
C LEU A 565 -2.55 6.12 -16.20
N HIS A 566 -2.50 5.69 -17.45
CA HIS A 566 -3.63 5.42 -18.32
C HIS A 566 -3.53 3.97 -18.81
N ALA A 567 -3.87 3.00 -17.96
CA ALA A 567 -3.81 1.57 -18.29
C ALA A 567 -4.60 0.69 -17.30
N PRO A 568 -5.27 -0.38 -17.76
CA PRO A 568 -5.71 -1.47 -16.89
C PRO A 568 -4.51 -2.10 -16.17
N VAL A 569 -4.60 -2.23 -14.84
CA VAL A 569 -3.57 -2.83 -13.98
C VAL A 569 -4.09 -4.10 -13.34
N TRP A 570 -3.42 -5.21 -13.62
CA TRP A 570 -3.73 -6.52 -13.03
C TRP A 570 -2.56 -7.02 -12.19
N LEU A 571 -2.78 -7.12 -10.86
CA LEU A 571 -1.89 -7.80 -9.92
C LEU A 571 -2.54 -9.11 -9.50
N LYS A 572 -2.15 -10.23 -10.13
CA LYS A 572 -2.83 -11.52 -9.95
C LYS A 572 -1.91 -12.66 -9.51
N GLY A 573 -2.30 -13.38 -8.45
CA GLY A 573 -1.62 -14.62 -8.04
C GLY A 573 -0.17 -14.42 -7.58
N ASN A 574 0.23 -13.21 -7.20
CA ASN A 574 1.60 -12.93 -6.77
C ASN A 574 1.81 -13.28 -5.29
N THR A 575 3.03 -13.66 -4.94
CA THR A 575 3.43 -14.02 -3.56
C THR A 575 4.57 -13.11 -3.08
N ALA A 576 4.40 -12.52 -1.91
CA ALA A 576 5.45 -11.78 -1.18
C ALA A 576 5.68 -12.45 0.19
N ILE A 577 6.92 -12.80 0.55
CA ILE A 577 7.22 -13.51 1.80
C ILE A 577 8.50 -12.99 2.46
N GLU A 578 8.54 -12.89 3.78
CA GLU A 578 9.74 -12.48 4.54
C GLU A 578 10.27 -11.13 4.05
N VAL A 579 9.46 -10.08 4.25
CA VAL A 579 9.81 -8.72 3.82
C VAL A 579 9.98 -7.83 5.04
N GLN A 580 11.14 -7.18 5.14
CA GLN A 580 11.47 -6.30 6.25
C GLN A 580 11.97 -4.95 5.73
N THR A 581 11.31 -3.88 6.18
CA THR A 581 11.81 -2.52 6.01
C THR A 581 11.88 -1.84 7.37
N GLN A 582 12.94 -1.08 7.60
CA GLN A 582 13.11 -0.32 8.84
C GLN A 582 13.56 1.10 8.57
N ALA A 583 13.04 2.04 9.35
CA ALA A 583 13.54 3.42 9.34
C ALA A 583 14.87 3.47 10.08
N GLU A 584 15.86 4.18 9.53
CA GLU A 584 17.12 4.44 10.24
C GLU A 584 17.01 5.75 11.02
N SER A 585 17.31 5.71 12.31
CA SER A 585 17.45 6.89 13.17
C SER A 585 18.88 6.95 13.73
N SER A 586 19.68 7.92 13.28
CA SER A 586 20.97 8.24 13.92
C SER A 586 20.77 9.32 14.98
N SER A 587 21.00 8.98 16.25
CA SER A 587 20.86 9.89 17.39
C SER A 587 22.16 10.67 17.65
N THR A 588 22.56 11.59 16.77
CA THR A 588 23.50 12.67 17.12
C THR A 588 23.22 13.97 16.33
N ALA A 589 22.89 15.05 17.07
CA ALA A 589 22.92 16.47 16.70
C ALA A 589 21.91 17.09 15.66
N ILE A 590 21.03 17.96 16.21
CA ILE A 590 20.42 19.23 15.72
C ILE A 590 19.63 19.28 14.38
N SER A 591 19.50 18.21 13.59
CA SER A 591 18.43 18.18 12.56
C SER A 591 17.98 16.75 12.24
N SER A 592 16.71 16.46 12.49
CA SER A 592 16.06 15.20 12.17
C SER A 592 15.54 15.23 10.72
N SER A 593 16.35 14.74 9.77
CA SER A 593 15.81 14.30 8.47
C SER A 593 15.41 12.83 8.59
N HIS A 594 14.11 12.56 8.48
CA HIS A 594 13.55 11.21 8.63
C HIS A 594 13.45 10.51 7.28
N THR A 595 14.16 9.40 7.10
CA THR A 595 13.91 8.44 6.01
C THR A 595 12.56 7.75 6.26
N ARG A 596 11.75 7.56 5.22
CA ARG A 596 10.43 6.91 5.33
C ARG A 596 10.57 5.43 4.98
N ALA A 597 10.54 4.56 5.99
CA ALA A 597 10.39 3.13 5.73
C ALA A 597 9.02 2.87 5.09
N ARG A 598 9.01 2.20 3.93
CA ARG A 598 7.78 1.87 3.21
C ARG A 598 7.91 0.52 2.52
N ALA A 599 7.02 -0.41 2.83
CA ALA A 599 6.88 -1.67 2.11
C ALA A 599 5.57 -1.64 1.31
N ALA A 600 5.65 -1.79 -0.01
CA ALA A 600 4.52 -1.88 -0.92
C ALA A 600 4.54 -3.24 -1.63
N LEU A 601 3.68 -4.18 -1.20
CA LEU A 601 3.73 -5.58 -1.59
C LEU A 601 2.42 -6.00 -2.26
N ASN A 602 2.49 -6.48 -3.50
CA ASN A 602 1.32 -6.78 -4.34
C ASN A 602 0.34 -5.58 -4.39
N ALA A 603 0.87 -4.37 -4.44
CA ALA A 603 0.17 -3.12 -4.18
C ALA A 603 0.25 -2.16 -5.37
N VAL A 604 -0.71 -1.25 -5.44
CA VAL A 604 -0.66 -0.08 -6.33
C VAL A 604 -0.45 1.16 -5.47
N LEU A 605 0.67 1.85 -5.67
CA LEU A 605 1.03 3.05 -4.92
C LEU A 605 0.97 4.27 -5.85
N LEU A 606 0.17 5.26 -5.47
CA LEU A 606 0.08 6.56 -6.13
C LEU A 606 0.58 7.62 -5.15
N HIS A 607 1.62 8.36 -5.51
CA HIS A 607 2.22 9.36 -4.63
C HIS A 607 2.37 10.72 -5.34
N ASP A 608 2.23 11.82 -4.58
CA ASP A 608 2.51 13.22 -4.97
C ASP A 608 1.90 13.69 -6.32
N ASN A 609 0.63 14.11 -6.32
CA ASN A 609 -0.10 14.61 -7.51
C ASN A 609 -0.14 13.64 -8.70
N SER A 610 -0.06 12.33 -8.45
CA SER A 610 -0.22 11.33 -9.50
C SER A 610 -1.70 11.14 -9.87
N SER A 611 -1.97 10.87 -11.15
CA SER A 611 -3.33 10.69 -11.65
C SER A 611 -3.53 9.32 -12.31
N VAL A 612 -4.70 8.74 -12.04
CA VAL A 612 -5.23 7.55 -12.71
C VAL A 612 -6.63 7.90 -13.22
N ASP A 613 -6.98 7.47 -14.42
CA ASP A 613 -8.24 7.86 -15.06
C ASP A 613 -9.09 6.68 -15.58
N ALA A 614 -10.06 7.01 -16.44
CA ALA A 614 -11.19 6.18 -16.80
C ALA A 614 -10.85 4.87 -17.53
N ASP A 615 -9.73 4.86 -18.24
CA ASP A 615 -9.28 3.68 -18.99
C ASP A 615 -8.50 2.69 -18.09
N SER A 616 -8.32 3.03 -16.81
CA SER A 616 -7.50 2.28 -15.87
C SER A 616 -8.36 1.47 -14.90
N GLN A 617 -8.65 0.22 -15.23
CA GLN A 617 -9.25 -0.72 -14.27
C GLN A 617 -8.16 -1.29 -13.36
N LEU A 618 -8.35 -1.21 -12.04
CA LEU A 618 -7.37 -1.72 -11.06
C LEU A 618 -7.90 -3.01 -10.42
N GLN A 619 -7.20 -4.12 -10.62
CA GLN A 619 -7.55 -5.41 -10.02
C GLN A 619 -6.35 -6.00 -9.25
N ILE A 620 -6.55 -6.22 -7.96
CA ILE A 620 -5.60 -6.90 -7.05
C ILE A 620 -6.29 -8.20 -6.59
N ALA A 621 -5.93 -9.33 -7.20
CA ALA A 621 -6.67 -10.58 -6.99
C ALA A 621 -5.80 -11.82 -6.73
N GLY A 622 -6.20 -12.65 -5.77
CA GLY A 622 -5.56 -13.95 -5.53
C GLY A 622 -4.11 -13.89 -5.04
N ASN A 623 -3.67 -12.76 -4.49
CA ASN A 623 -2.29 -12.57 -4.04
C ASN A 623 -2.08 -13.08 -2.60
N ARG A 624 -0.83 -13.40 -2.26
CA ARG A 624 -0.40 -13.88 -0.94
C ARG A 624 0.72 -13.02 -0.36
N ALA A 625 0.66 -12.72 0.93
CA ALA A 625 1.68 -11.96 1.65
C ALA A 625 1.88 -12.53 3.05
N GLU A 626 3.11 -12.86 3.41
CA GLU A 626 3.44 -13.51 4.68
C GLU A 626 4.68 -12.91 5.33
N LEU A 627 4.66 -12.75 6.65
CA LEU A 627 5.81 -12.30 7.45
C LEU A 627 6.36 -10.95 6.96
N VAL A 628 5.50 -9.94 6.99
CA VAL A 628 5.83 -8.58 6.53
C VAL A 628 6.04 -7.67 7.74
N SER A 629 7.18 -7.02 7.83
CA SER A 629 7.52 -6.09 8.90
C SER A 629 7.87 -4.71 8.36
N GLY A 630 7.07 -3.71 8.72
CA GLY A 630 7.32 -2.29 8.42
C GLY A 630 7.62 -1.51 9.69
N MET A 631 8.88 -1.44 10.10
CA MET A 631 9.30 -0.80 11.35
C MET A 631 9.60 0.70 11.13
N GLY A 632 8.96 1.57 11.90
CA GLY A 632 9.11 3.02 11.80
C GLY A 632 8.43 3.64 10.55
N GLY A 633 7.46 2.94 9.94
CA GLY A 633 7.00 3.27 8.59
C GLY A 633 5.59 2.77 8.21
N THR A 634 5.38 2.60 6.91
CA THR A 634 4.11 2.16 6.32
C THR A 634 4.26 0.80 5.65
N ALA A 635 3.37 -0.14 5.99
CA ALA A 635 3.21 -1.41 5.28
C ALA A 635 1.92 -1.38 4.47
N LEU A 636 2.05 -1.43 3.14
CA LEU A 636 0.97 -1.49 2.17
C LEU A 636 0.98 -2.89 1.53
N VAL A 637 0.03 -3.73 1.91
CA VAL A 637 0.00 -5.14 1.54
C VAL A 637 -1.28 -5.40 0.77
N GLN A 638 -1.18 -5.86 -0.48
CA GLN A 638 -2.32 -6.22 -1.32
C GLN A 638 -3.34 -5.07 -1.46
N SER A 639 -2.84 -3.84 -1.48
CA SER A 639 -3.62 -2.62 -1.25
C SER A 639 -3.41 -1.59 -2.36
N LEU A 640 -4.39 -0.72 -2.52
CA LEU A 640 -4.25 0.51 -3.29
C LEU A 640 -4.02 1.66 -2.31
N ALA A 641 -2.91 2.38 -2.46
CA ALA A 641 -2.63 3.55 -1.63
C ALA A 641 -2.44 4.79 -2.48
N ALA A 642 -3.11 5.89 -2.12
CA ALA A 642 -2.99 7.16 -2.82
C ALA A 642 -2.65 8.31 -1.85
N TYR A 643 -1.54 9.00 -2.13
CA TYR A 643 -0.98 10.02 -1.27
C TYR A 643 -0.91 11.41 -1.92
N ARG A 644 -1.13 12.45 -1.12
CA ARG A 644 -0.71 13.85 -1.39
C ARG A 644 -1.10 14.38 -2.78
N GLY A 645 -2.39 14.61 -3.00
CA GLY A 645 -2.85 15.17 -4.28
C GLY A 645 -3.16 14.12 -5.33
N ALA A 646 -2.95 12.83 -5.04
CA ALA A 646 -3.27 11.76 -5.97
C ALA A 646 -4.78 11.70 -6.29
N SER A 647 -5.13 11.48 -7.56
CA SER A 647 -6.52 11.50 -8.03
C SER A 647 -6.85 10.28 -8.86
N LEU A 648 -7.99 9.65 -8.57
CA LEU A 648 -8.58 8.56 -9.35
C LEU A 648 -9.94 9.01 -9.86
N VAL A 649 -10.16 8.92 -11.17
CA VAL A 649 -11.39 9.38 -11.82
C VAL A 649 -11.90 8.30 -12.76
N ARG A 650 -13.14 7.84 -12.55
CA ARG A 650 -13.75 6.77 -13.36
C ARG A 650 -12.97 5.45 -13.34
N THR A 651 -12.34 5.13 -12.22
CA THR A 651 -11.44 3.98 -12.07
C THR A 651 -12.11 2.90 -11.21
N PRO A 652 -12.60 1.79 -11.80
CA PRO A 652 -13.04 0.64 -11.01
C PRO A 652 -11.86 0.02 -10.25
N VAL A 653 -12.03 -0.21 -8.95
CA VAL A 653 -11.03 -0.82 -8.07
C VAL A 653 -11.61 -2.09 -7.46
N THR A 654 -10.99 -3.23 -7.75
CA THR A 654 -11.38 -4.53 -7.18
C THR A 654 -10.21 -5.16 -6.45
N ILE A 655 -10.38 -5.45 -5.16
CA ILE A 655 -9.45 -6.18 -4.31
C ILE A 655 -10.14 -7.45 -3.85
N GLU A 656 -9.72 -8.61 -4.34
CA GLU A 656 -10.44 -9.86 -4.07
C GLU A 656 -9.59 -11.12 -3.89
N ASN A 657 -10.08 -12.06 -3.08
CA ASN A 657 -9.47 -13.37 -2.88
C ASN A 657 -7.99 -13.33 -2.43
N ASN A 658 -7.56 -12.24 -1.79
CA ASN A 658 -6.18 -12.10 -1.32
C ASN A 658 -6.02 -12.65 0.11
N ARG A 659 -4.82 -13.13 0.43
CA ARG A 659 -4.47 -13.68 1.76
C ARG A 659 -3.23 -12.98 2.32
N ALA A 660 -3.37 -12.38 3.50
CA ALA A 660 -2.28 -11.77 4.25
C ALA A 660 -2.18 -12.40 5.65
N GLN A 661 -0.97 -12.74 6.08
CA GLN A 661 -0.72 -13.36 7.39
C GLN A 661 0.60 -12.88 8.00
N GLY A 662 0.61 -12.61 9.31
CA GLY A 662 1.85 -12.24 10.02
C GLY A 662 2.35 -10.86 9.59
N ILE A 663 1.47 -9.85 9.68
CA ILE A 663 1.79 -8.48 9.30
C ILE A 663 2.09 -7.67 10.56
N HIS A 664 3.31 -7.12 10.63
CA HIS A 664 3.77 -6.30 11.73
C HIS A 664 4.07 -4.88 11.27
N ALA A 665 3.54 -3.89 11.99
CA ALA A 665 3.86 -2.49 11.78
C ALA A 665 4.16 -1.80 13.10
N ARG A 666 5.17 -0.94 13.10
CA ARG A 666 5.60 -0.22 14.30
C ARG A 666 5.83 1.25 14.00
N GLY A 667 5.37 2.15 14.87
CA GLY A 667 5.70 3.58 14.82
C GLY A 667 7.17 3.87 15.20
N ASP A 668 7.71 5.02 14.81
CA ASP A 668 9.10 5.43 15.09
C ASP A 668 9.24 6.14 16.47
N HIS A 669 10.34 5.88 17.20
CA HIS A 669 10.50 6.17 18.64
C HIS A 669 11.94 6.49 19.11
N GLN A 670 12.68 7.38 18.46
CA GLN A 670 14.01 7.79 18.98
C GLN A 670 14.09 9.30 19.22
N GLN A 671 13.83 9.74 20.46
CA GLN A 671 14.13 11.10 20.95
C GLN A 671 15.07 11.05 22.16
N THR A 672 16.35 11.37 21.94
CA THR A 672 17.34 11.42 23.03
C THR A 672 17.42 12.80 23.71
N LEU A 673 16.80 13.88 23.18
CA LEU A 673 17.00 15.25 23.70
C LEU A 673 15.79 16.20 23.58
N GLY A 674 14.55 15.70 23.52
CA GLY A 674 13.34 16.56 23.56
C GLY A 674 12.96 17.30 22.28
N TYR A 675 13.64 17.04 21.16
CA TYR A 675 13.32 17.58 19.84
C TYR A 675 13.15 16.45 18.80
N GLY A 676 11.90 16.10 18.47
CA GLY A 676 11.57 15.19 17.37
C GLY A 676 10.06 15.18 17.06
N SER A 677 9.67 14.80 15.84
CA SER A 677 8.28 14.56 15.46
C SER A 677 7.97 13.06 15.55
N SER A 678 7.06 12.65 16.43
CA SER A 678 6.51 11.29 16.43
C SER A 678 5.66 11.11 15.18
N ARG A 679 5.93 10.08 14.37
CA ARG A 679 5.10 9.69 13.23
C ARG A 679 4.53 8.29 13.48
N HIS A 680 3.24 8.17 13.23
CA HIS A 680 2.48 6.95 13.43
C HIS A 680 2.81 5.95 12.32
N GLY A 681 2.97 4.67 12.68
CA GLY A 681 3.03 3.61 11.68
C GLY A 681 1.65 3.36 11.06
N ILE A 682 1.61 2.82 9.84
CA ILE A 682 0.35 2.44 9.17
C ILE A 682 0.52 1.04 8.58
N ALA A 683 -0.40 0.13 8.88
CA ALA A 683 -0.55 -1.16 8.20
C ALA A 683 -1.87 -1.15 7.43
N ALA A 684 -1.80 -1.09 6.09
CA ALA A 684 -2.97 -1.22 5.22
C ALA A 684 -2.89 -2.55 4.47
N VAL A 685 -3.86 -3.43 4.70
CA VAL A 685 -3.87 -4.81 4.22
C VAL A 685 -5.18 -5.08 3.46
N ASN A 686 -5.12 -5.50 2.18
CA ASN A 686 -6.31 -5.68 1.34
C ASN A 686 -7.22 -4.44 1.27
N SER A 687 -6.64 -3.25 1.36
CA SER A 687 -7.37 -2.01 1.59
C SER A 687 -7.17 -0.99 0.49
N VAL A 688 -8.12 -0.07 0.36
CA VAL A 688 -7.95 1.19 -0.36
C VAL A 688 -7.70 2.29 0.66
N TYR A 689 -6.49 2.85 0.66
CA TYR A 689 -6.04 3.84 1.62
C TYR A 689 -5.71 5.17 0.95
N LEU A 690 -6.43 6.24 1.29
CA LEU A 690 -6.24 7.56 0.69
C LEU A 690 -5.93 8.63 1.74
N GLU A 691 -4.77 9.28 1.59
CA GLU A 691 -4.26 10.24 2.56
C GLU A 691 -3.60 11.45 1.87
N GLY A 692 -3.79 12.69 2.35
CA GLY A 692 -2.94 13.79 1.89
C GLY A 692 -3.29 15.18 2.38
N GLN A 693 -2.28 16.03 2.55
CA GLN A 693 -2.48 17.45 2.89
C GLN A 693 -3.10 18.26 1.74
N GLN A 694 -2.86 17.84 0.50
CA GLN A 694 -3.43 18.40 -0.74
C GLN A 694 -4.74 17.71 -1.15
N GLY A 695 -5.19 16.69 -0.38
CA GLY A 695 -6.35 15.84 -0.67
C GLY A 695 -6.07 14.73 -1.67
N ALA A 696 -6.68 13.56 -1.49
CA ALA A 696 -6.70 12.46 -2.48
C ALA A 696 -8.15 12.08 -2.81
N GLY A 697 -8.48 11.92 -4.08
CA GLY A 697 -9.89 11.85 -4.52
C GLY A 697 -10.23 10.58 -5.30
N LEU A 698 -11.39 10.01 -5.02
CA LEU A 698 -12.11 9.14 -5.96
C LEU A 698 -13.31 9.90 -6.48
N LYS A 699 -13.46 9.90 -7.80
CA LYS A 699 -14.63 10.44 -8.48
C LYS A 699 -15.19 9.40 -9.44
N ASP A 700 -16.51 9.20 -9.42
CA ASP A 700 -17.24 8.34 -10.35
C ASP A 700 -16.64 6.91 -10.41
N SER A 701 -16.27 6.35 -9.25
CA SER A 701 -15.50 5.11 -9.14
C SER A 701 -16.23 4.06 -8.30
N HIS A 702 -16.09 2.78 -8.67
CA HIS A 702 -16.66 1.66 -7.93
C HIS A 702 -15.54 0.91 -7.22
N VAL A 703 -15.62 0.84 -5.89
CA VAL A 703 -14.64 0.13 -5.05
C VAL A 703 -15.27 -1.14 -4.49
N GLN A 704 -14.64 -2.28 -4.75
CA GLN A 704 -15.03 -3.58 -4.21
C GLN A 704 -13.86 -4.21 -3.48
N VAL A 705 -14.06 -4.53 -2.19
CA VAL A 705 -13.11 -5.27 -1.36
C VAL A 705 -13.84 -6.53 -0.90
N GLN A 706 -13.53 -7.69 -1.49
CA GLN A 706 -14.32 -8.90 -1.23
C GLN A 706 -13.52 -10.19 -1.11
N ALA A 707 -14.02 -11.13 -0.28
CA ALA A 707 -13.45 -12.46 -0.14
C ALA A 707 -11.95 -12.48 0.27
N ASN A 708 -11.46 -11.42 0.92
CA ASN A 708 -10.07 -11.33 1.38
C ASN A 708 -9.92 -11.88 2.80
N ARG A 709 -8.71 -12.34 3.14
CA ARG A 709 -8.36 -12.89 4.46
C ARG A 709 -7.12 -12.18 5.01
N ALA A 710 -7.25 -11.59 6.20
CA ALA A 710 -6.16 -10.91 6.90
C ALA A 710 -6.01 -11.45 8.34
N GLU A 711 -4.88 -12.09 8.63
CA GLU A 711 -4.67 -12.79 9.91
C GLU A 711 -3.36 -12.42 10.57
N GLU A 712 -3.32 -12.54 11.90
CA GLU A 712 -2.08 -12.36 12.68
C GLU A 712 -1.43 -10.99 12.41
N MET A 713 -2.22 -9.94 12.63
CA MET A 713 -1.78 -8.56 12.44
C MET A 713 -1.47 -7.94 13.79
N HIS A 714 -0.27 -7.36 13.90
CA HIS A 714 0.21 -6.78 15.15
C HIS A 714 0.80 -5.40 14.91
N ALA A 715 0.30 -4.41 15.64
CA ALA A 715 0.73 -3.03 15.53
C ALA A 715 1.16 -2.43 16.87
N ASP A 716 2.26 -1.69 16.83
CA ASP A 716 2.85 -1.00 17.97
C ASP A 716 2.97 0.49 17.66
N GLY A 717 2.10 1.33 18.23
CA GLY A 717 2.02 2.76 17.90
C GLY A 717 1.67 3.03 16.43
N ALA A 718 0.81 2.19 15.86
CA ALA A 718 0.43 2.21 14.46
C ALA A 718 -1.07 1.98 14.25
N LEU A 719 -1.60 2.54 13.15
CA LEU A 719 -2.97 2.34 12.67
C LEU A 719 -3.03 1.05 11.85
N VAL A 720 -3.93 0.13 12.23
CA VAL A 720 -4.19 -1.10 11.47
C VAL A 720 -5.46 -0.97 10.67
N GLN A 721 -5.37 -1.23 9.38
CA GLN A 721 -6.49 -1.28 8.48
C GLN A 721 -6.45 -2.56 7.66
N ALA A 722 -7.52 -3.35 7.72
CA ALA A 722 -7.62 -4.56 6.91
C ALA A 722 -8.98 -4.73 6.24
N ASN A 723 -8.96 -5.02 4.94
CA ASN A 723 -10.15 -5.16 4.09
C ASN A 723 -11.05 -3.90 4.15
N THR A 724 -10.43 -2.72 4.14
CA THR A 724 -11.11 -1.43 4.36
C THR A 724 -11.09 -0.54 3.13
N LEU A 725 -12.02 0.42 3.10
CA LEU A 725 -11.86 1.67 2.36
C LEU A 725 -11.72 2.80 3.37
N ALA A 726 -10.56 3.47 3.38
CA ALA A 726 -10.28 4.58 4.28
C ALA A 726 -9.92 5.86 3.52
N LEU A 727 -10.63 6.94 3.84
CA LEU A 727 -10.42 8.27 3.30
C LEU A 727 -10.17 9.27 4.41
N SER A 728 -9.00 9.90 4.41
CA SER A 728 -8.65 10.92 5.40
C SER A 728 -9.40 12.25 5.18
N GLN A 729 -9.35 13.14 6.18
CA GLN A 729 -10.16 14.37 6.26
C GLN A 729 -10.08 15.35 5.09
N ARG A 730 -9.06 15.25 4.24
CA ARG A 730 -8.86 16.12 3.07
C ARG A 730 -9.10 15.40 1.75
N GLY A 731 -9.36 14.08 1.77
CA GLY A 731 -9.74 13.34 0.58
C GLY A 731 -11.14 13.71 0.09
N ARG A 732 -11.61 13.10 -1.00
CA ARG A 732 -12.99 13.25 -1.51
C ARG A 732 -13.48 11.94 -2.11
N LEU A 733 -14.73 11.58 -1.84
CA LEU A 733 -15.43 10.47 -2.52
C LEU A 733 -16.68 11.04 -3.21
N LEU A 734 -16.65 11.15 -4.53
CA LEU A 734 -17.70 11.79 -5.32
C LEU A 734 -18.32 10.81 -6.30
N GLU A 735 -19.63 10.74 -6.35
CA GLU A 735 -20.46 9.91 -7.25
C GLU A 735 -20.00 8.45 -7.30
N SER A 736 -19.58 7.89 -6.16
CA SER A 736 -18.92 6.59 -6.10
C SER A 736 -19.71 5.57 -5.28
N GLN A 737 -19.38 4.29 -5.43
CA GLN A 737 -19.96 3.18 -4.66
C GLN A 737 -18.85 2.39 -3.97
N ALA A 738 -19.11 1.93 -2.75
CA ALA A 738 -18.18 1.10 -2.00
C ALA A 738 -18.86 -0.15 -1.43
N LEU A 739 -18.25 -1.32 -1.66
CA LEU A 739 -18.71 -2.61 -1.17
C LEU A 739 -17.56 -3.33 -0.46
N VAL A 740 -17.77 -3.70 0.80
CA VAL A 740 -16.88 -4.55 1.60
C VAL A 740 -17.64 -5.82 1.97
N ARG A 741 -17.31 -6.97 1.36
CA ARG A 741 -18.13 -8.19 1.51
C ARG A 741 -17.35 -9.50 1.65
N ASN A 742 -17.86 -10.44 2.44
CA ASN A 742 -17.28 -11.80 2.57
C ASN A 742 -15.81 -11.80 3.02
N ASN A 743 -15.32 -10.74 3.68
CA ASN A 743 -13.94 -10.67 4.13
C ASN A 743 -13.79 -11.28 5.54
N GLN A 744 -12.60 -11.80 5.83
CA GLN A 744 -12.23 -12.35 7.12
C GLN A 744 -11.04 -11.59 7.71
N ALA A 745 -11.14 -11.19 8.98
CA ALA A 745 -10.02 -10.68 9.76
C ALA A 745 -9.93 -11.39 11.12
N ALA A 746 -8.74 -11.86 11.53
CA ALA A 746 -8.58 -12.58 12.79
C ALA A 746 -7.22 -12.35 13.47
N SER A 747 -7.20 -12.44 14.81
CA SER A 747 -5.97 -12.29 15.62
C SER A 747 -5.31 -10.91 15.41
N VAL A 748 -6.04 -9.82 15.63
CA VAL A 748 -5.54 -8.47 15.40
C VAL A 748 -5.28 -7.78 16.73
N SER A 749 -4.09 -7.23 16.90
CA SER A 749 -3.75 -6.46 18.10
C SER A 749 -3.06 -5.15 17.74
N ALA A 750 -3.43 -4.08 18.42
CA ALA A 750 -2.75 -2.79 18.33
C ALA A 750 -2.54 -2.23 19.74
N PHE A 751 -1.34 -1.75 20.01
CA PHE A 751 -0.96 -1.20 21.30
C PHE A 751 -0.48 0.23 21.11
N ALA A 752 -1.04 1.18 21.87
CA ALA A 752 -0.46 2.51 21.88
C ALA A 752 0.87 2.49 22.64
N GLN A 753 1.77 3.37 22.23
CA GLN A 753 3.02 3.63 22.91
C GLN A 753 3.01 5.06 23.45
N THR A 754 3.14 5.20 24.77
CA THR A 754 3.28 6.48 25.45
C THR A 754 4.76 6.74 25.73
N THR A 755 5.31 7.82 25.19
CA THR A 755 6.70 8.22 25.48
C THR A 755 6.73 9.35 26.52
N ARG A 756 7.44 9.12 27.62
CA ARG A 756 7.80 10.15 28.61
C ARG A 756 9.21 10.66 28.36
N GLY A 757 9.34 11.94 28.02
CA GLY A 757 10.67 12.57 27.92
C GLY A 757 11.42 12.57 29.25
N LEU A 758 12.76 12.56 29.20
CA LEU A 758 13.62 12.89 30.34
C LEU A 758 13.15 14.27 30.86
N PHE A 759 12.80 14.38 32.16
CA PHE A 759 12.15 15.54 32.81
C PHE A 759 10.61 15.65 32.78
N GLY A 760 9.88 14.72 32.14
CA GLY A 760 8.41 14.67 32.25
C GLY A 760 7.64 15.83 31.60
N VAL A 761 8.31 16.69 30.81
CA VAL A 761 7.73 17.94 30.27
C VAL A 761 7.03 17.75 28.92
N ASN A 762 7.16 16.59 28.27
CA ASN A 762 6.49 16.26 27.00
C ASN A 762 6.04 14.80 27.01
N GLU A 763 4.77 14.55 27.34
CA GLU A 763 4.08 13.27 27.06
C GLU A 763 3.45 13.37 25.65
N ARG A 764 3.80 12.45 24.75
CA ARG A 764 3.12 12.28 23.47
C ARG A 764 2.68 10.82 23.33
N GLN A 765 1.39 10.63 23.12
CA GLN A 765 0.77 9.32 22.88
C GLN A 765 0.72 9.04 21.38
N SER A 766 1.07 7.82 20.98
CA SER A 766 0.81 7.31 19.63
C SER A 766 -0.59 6.71 19.54
N PHE A 767 -1.14 6.63 18.33
CA PHE A 767 -2.46 6.01 18.07
C PHE A 767 -2.33 4.50 17.89
N ALA A 768 -3.37 3.75 18.29
CA ALA A 768 -3.47 2.31 18.14
C ALA A 768 -4.86 1.88 17.63
N ASP A 769 -5.38 2.63 16.66
CA ASP A 769 -6.70 2.37 16.11
C ASP A 769 -6.67 1.13 15.19
N VAL A 770 -7.75 0.35 15.25
CA VAL A 770 -7.93 -0.89 14.48
C VAL A 770 -9.23 -0.80 13.69
N ASN A 771 -9.11 -0.82 12.37
CA ASN A 771 -10.22 -0.75 11.43
C ASN A 771 -10.25 -2.02 10.56
N LEU A 772 -11.26 -2.88 10.74
CA LEU A 772 -11.33 -4.19 10.05
C LEU A 772 -12.67 -4.37 9.34
N ASN A 773 -12.63 -4.65 8.04
CA ASN A 773 -13.82 -4.78 7.19
C ASN A 773 -14.74 -3.54 7.29
N THR A 774 -14.16 -2.34 7.26
CA THR A 774 -14.87 -1.08 7.49
C THR A 774 -14.83 -0.15 6.29
N LEU A 775 -15.79 0.78 6.29
CA LEU A 775 -15.77 2.00 5.47
C LEU A 775 -15.52 3.18 6.41
N ASP A 776 -14.30 3.73 6.43
CA ASP A 776 -13.91 4.88 7.27
C ASP A 776 -13.71 6.12 6.39
N ILE A 777 -14.72 6.98 6.33
CA ILE A 777 -14.77 8.12 5.41
C ILE A 777 -14.81 9.41 6.21
N GLN A 778 -13.66 10.08 6.32
CA GLN A 778 -13.53 11.36 7.02
C GLN A 778 -13.60 12.57 6.07
N ALA A 779 -13.77 12.31 4.78
CA ALA A 779 -13.78 13.26 3.67
C ALA A 779 -15.19 13.74 3.27
N PRO A 780 -15.32 14.85 2.52
CA PRO A 780 -16.51 15.15 1.73
C PRO A 780 -16.92 13.96 0.88
N LEU A 781 -18.20 13.60 1.01
CA LEU A 781 -18.77 12.38 0.48
C LEU A 781 -20.06 12.70 -0.27
N ALA A 782 -20.13 12.27 -1.52
CA ALA A 782 -21.34 12.18 -2.31
C ALA A 782 -21.36 10.78 -2.93
N ALA A 783 -21.79 9.76 -2.19
CA ALA A 783 -21.85 8.38 -2.69
C ALA A 783 -23.30 7.95 -2.94
N SER A 784 -23.47 6.96 -3.81
CA SER A 784 -24.78 6.33 -4.05
C SER A 784 -25.05 5.18 -3.07
N SER A 785 -24.03 4.37 -2.76
CA SER A 785 -24.16 3.21 -1.87
C SER A 785 -22.87 2.89 -1.10
N LEU A 786 -23.02 2.55 0.17
CA LEU A 786 -21.97 2.10 1.08
C LEU A 786 -22.43 0.81 1.78
N LEU A 787 -21.84 -0.32 1.41
CA LEU A 787 -22.30 -1.65 1.81
C LEU A 787 -21.19 -2.42 2.53
N VAL A 788 -21.51 -2.95 3.72
CA VAL A 788 -20.63 -3.84 4.51
C VAL A 788 -21.39 -5.13 4.83
N GLU A 789 -21.09 -6.21 4.13
CA GLU A 789 -21.94 -7.41 4.12
C GLU A 789 -21.18 -8.73 4.36
N ASP A 790 -21.77 -9.63 5.15
CA ASP A 790 -21.29 -11.03 5.30
C ASP A 790 -19.80 -11.17 5.72
N ASN A 791 -19.25 -10.17 6.41
CA ASN A 791 -17.86 -10.19 6.86
C ASN A 791 -17.73 -10.86 8.24
N ARG A 792 -16.55 -11.43 8.52
CA ARG A 792 -16.22 -12.12 9.77
C ARG A 792 -15.00 -11.53 10.45
N VAL A 793 -15.12 -11.23 11.74
CA VAL A 793 -14.02 -10.72 12.57
C VAL A 793 -13.90 -11.50 13.88
N GLU A 794 -12.67 -11.87 14.25
CA GLU A 794 -12.39 -12.62 15.48
C GLU A 794 -11.15 -12.11 16.22
N ARG A 795 -11.25 -11.99 17.55
CA ARG A 795 -10.12 -11.70 18.46
C ARG A 795 -9.37 -10.43 18.07
N VAL A 796 -9.96 -9.29 18.42
CA VAL A 796 -9.42 -7.95 18.20
C VAL A 796 -9.17 -7.29 19.55
N ASP A 797 -7.94 -6.81 19.75
CA ASP A 797 -7.55 -6.07 20.95
C ASP A 797 -6.87 -4.76 20.56
N ALA A 798 -7.55 -3.63 20.81
CA ALA A 798 -6.99 -2.29 20.65
C ALA A 798 -6.74 -1.67 22.04
N GLN A 799 -5.49 -1.62 22.46
CA GLN A 799 -5.12 -1.05 23.75
C GLN A 799 -4.77 0.42 23.59
N GLU A 800 -5.44 1.29 24.35
CA GLU A 800 -5.32 2.76 24.24
C GLU A 800 -5.72 3.32 22.84
N GLY A 801 -6.41 2.51 22.02
CA GLY A 801 -6.93 2.85 20.69
C GLY A 801 -8.35 2.35 20.44
N GLY A 802 -9.04 2.94 19.45
CA GLY A 802 -10.39 2.55 19.05
C GLY A 802 -10.41 1.28 18.20
N ALA A 803 -11.44 0.46 18.35
CA ALA A 803 -11.64 -0.73 17.51
C ALA A 803 -12.94 -0.57 16.71
N SER A 804 -12.85 -0.49 15.38
CA SER A 804 -13.99 -0.45 14.47
C SER A 804 -13.99 -1.68 13.57
N VAL A 805 -15.02 -2.51 13.68
CA VAL A 805 -15.09 -3.78 12.95
C VAL A 805 -16.43 -3.94 12.23
N ASN A 806 -16.41 -4.40 10.98
CA ASN A 806 -17.60 -4.62 10.16
C ASN A 806 -18.57 -3.41 10.16
N SER A 807 -18.04 -2.19 10.14
CA SER A 807 -18.76 -0.95 10.47
C SER A 807 -18.57 0.14 9.41
N VAL A 808 -19.48 1.12 9.40
CA VAL A 808 -19.40 2.32 8.55
C VAL A 808 -19.24 3.54 9.45
N ALA A 809 -18.18 4.31 9.26
CA ALA A 809 -17.91 5.53 10.01
C ALA A 809 -17.80 6.73 9.06
N LEU A 810 -18.63 7.74 9.29
CA LEU A 810 -18.65 8.99 8.52
C LEU A 810 -18.26 10.17 9.41
N GLY A 811 -17.17 10.87 9.06
CA GLY A 811 -16.66 12.02 9.81
C GLY A 811 -17.39 13.35 9.56
N GLN A 812 -17.01 14.39 10.31
CA GLN A 812 -17.66 15.72 10.32
C GLN A 812 -17.76 16.42 8.96
N ARG A 813 -16.83 16.11 8.06
CA ARG A 813 -16.77 16.70 6.72
C ARG A 813 -17.58 15.94 5.68
N ALA A 814 -18.19 14.80 6.04
CA ALA A 814 -19.14 14.09 5.19
C ALA A 814 -20.46 14.88 5.12
N GLN A 815 -20.47 15.95 4.32
CA GLN A 815 -21.63 16.81 4.12
C GLN A 815 -22.30 16.55 2.77
N GLY A 816 -23.62 16.73 2.71
CA GLY A 816 -24.38 16.69 1.46
C GLY A 816 -24.81 15.30 1.00
N LEU A 817 -24.86 14.32 1.92
CA LEU A 817 -25.31 12.97 1.60
C LEU A 817 -26.81 13.01 1.27
N ARG A 818 -27.15 12.73 0.01
CA ARG A 818 -28.52 12.69 -0.50
C ARG A 818 -28.78 11.36 -1.15
N ALA A 819 -29.93 10.74 -0.84
CA ALA A 819 -30.34 9.46 -1.43
C ALA A 819 -29.31 8.33 -1.25
N LEU A 820 -28.56 8.36 -0.14
CA LEU A 820 -27.52 7.38 0.16
C LEU A 820 -28.14 6.10 0.71
N GLU A 821 -27.73 4.94 0.18
CA GLU A 821 -27.97 3.64 0.81
C GLU A 821 -26.75 3.24 1.65
N MET A 822 -26.93 3.10 2.96
CA MET A 822 -25.95 2.53 3.88
C MET A 822 -26.50 1.25 4.49
N ARG A 823 -25.74 0.17 4.36
CA ARG A 823 -26.17 -1.14 4.85
C ARG A 823 -25.02 -1.90 5.50
N VAL A 824 -25.28 -2.39 6.72
CA VAL A 824 -24.41 -3.29 7.47
C VAL A 824 -25.19 -4.58 7.74
N ALA A 825 -24.92 -5.65 7.00
CA ALA A 825 -25.77 -6.83 7.00
C ALA A 825 -25.01 -8.17 7.08
N GLY A 826 -25.57 -9.14 7.82
CA GLY A 826 -25.07 -10.53 7.83
C GLY A 826 -23.68 -10.74 8.48
N ASN A 827 -23.10 -9.70 9.06
CA ASN A 827 -21.73 -9.74 9.59
C ASN A 827 -21.64 -10.47 10.93
N GLN A 828 -20.45 -11.00 11.24
CA GLN A 828 -20.13 -11.72 12.46
C GLN A 828 -18.88 -11.12 13.13
N ALA A 829 -18.95 -10.82 14.43
CA ALA A 829 -17.81 -10.35 15.21
C ALA A 829 -17.77 -10.99 16.60
N THR A 830 -16.60 -11.48 16.99
CA THR A 830 -16.40 -12.19 18.27
C THR A 830 -15.12 -11.71 18.95
N GLY A 831 -15.22 -11.30 20.22
CA GLY A 831 -14.06 -10.90 21.03
C GLY A 831 -13.42 -9.60 20.54
N VAL A 832 -14.18 -8.51 20.57
CA VAL A 832 -13.73 -7.17 20.18
C VAL A 832 -13.53 -6.35 21.44
N ARG A 833 -12.30 -5.92 21.69
CA ARG A 833 -11.93 -5.17 22.89
C ARG A 833 -11.24 -3.85 22.51
N SER A 834 -11.65 -2.78 23.20
CA SER A 834 -10.94 -1.50 23.23
C SER A 834 -10.78 -1.06 24.70
N SER A 835 -9.63 -0.50 25.08
CA SER A 835 -9.35 -0.10 26.48
C SER A 835 -8.97 1.37 26.63
N GLN A 836 -8.91 1.84 27.88
CA GLN A 836 -8.44 3.19 28.29
C GLN A 836 -9.18 4.37 27.63
N GLY A 837 -10.50 4.28 27.55
CA GLY A 837 -11.34 5.41 27.15
C GLY A 837 -11.60 5.55 25.66
N GLN A 838 -11.36 4.50 24.88
CA GLN A 838 -11.69 4.44 23.46
C GLN A 838 -12.95 3.60 23.16
N GLN A 839 -13.48 3.73 21.94
CA GLN A 839 -14.72 3.08 21.52
C GLN A 839 -14.46 1.72 20.86
N ALA A 840 -15.33 0.76 21.14
CA ALA A 840 -15.43 -0.50 20.39
C ALA A 840 -16.72 -0.50 19.57
N LEU A 841 -16.60 -0.39 18.24
CA LEU A 841 -17.69 -0.38 17.27
C LEU A 841 -17.73 -1.72 16.53
N ALA A 842 -18.86 -2.42 16.56
CA ALA A 842 -19.07 -3.66 15.83
C ALA A 842 -20.40 -3.63 15.07
N HIS A 843 -20.41 -3.85 13.76
CA HIS A 843 -21.63 -3.85 12.95
C HIS A 843 -22.42 -2.54 12.99
N SER A 844 -21.75 -1.42 13.26
CA SER A 844 -22.41 -0.16 13.59
C SER A 844 -22.23 0.89 12.50
N VAL A 845 -23.15 1.85 12.47
CA VAL A 845 -23.08 3.01 11.58
C VAL A 845 -22.97 4.28 12.43
N THR A 846 -21.89 5.02 12.23
CA THR A 846 -21.65 6.30 12.93
C THR A 846 -21.67 7.44 11.93
N ILE A 847 -22.43 8.49 12.25
CA ILE A 847 -22.61 9.68 11.42
C ILE A 847 -22.27 10.91 12.23
N ASP A 848 -21.24 11.62 11.80
CA ASP A 848 -20.88 12.94 12.32
C ASP A 848 -21.15 14.08 11.29
N GLY A 849 -21.80 13.75 10.17
CA GLY A 849 -22.09 14.66 9.05
C GLY A 849 -23.58 14.92 8.78
N THR A 850 -23.90 15.34 7.54
CA THR A 850 -25.30 15.61 7.13
C THR A 850 -25.80 14.56 6.14
N ALA A 851 -26.93 13.92 6.47
CA ALA A 851 -27.60 12.92 5.64
C ALA A 851 -29.08 13.23 5.43
N SER A 852 -29.54 13.15 4.18
CA SER A 852 -30.93 13.44 3.83
C SER A 852 -31.50 12.49 2.77
N ASN A 853 -32.78 12.12 2.92
CA ASN A 853 -33.44 11.14 2.03
C ASN A 853 -32.68 9.80 1.94
N SER A 854 -31.99 9.40 3.01
CA SER A 854 -31.09 8.25 3.02
C SER A 854 -31.74 7.03 3.68
N ARG A 855 -31.23 5.84 3.36
CA ARG A 855 -31.59 4.57 4.00
C ARG A 855 -30.41 4.02 4.77
N LEU A 856 -30.62 3.70 6.05
CA LEU A 856 -29.59 3.25 6.99
C LEU A 856 -30.04 1.95 7.63
N ASP A 857 -29.50 0.83 7.18
CA ASP A 857 -29.93 -0.50 7.61
C ASP A 857 -28.82 -1.27 8.33
N VAL A 858 -29.13 -1.79 9.52
CA VAL A 858 -28.29 -2.71 10.29
C VAL A 858 -29.06 -4.01 10.51
N VAL A 859 -28.74 -5.05 9.75
CA VAL A 859 -29.62 -6.22 9.58
C VAL A 859 -28.91 -7.55 9.79
N GLY A 860 -29.46 -8.41 10.66
CA GLY A 860 -29.04 -9.81 10.76
C GLY A 860 -27.61 -10.04 11.25
N ASN A 861 -26.98 -9.06 11.92
CA ASN A 861 -25.61 -9.18 12.39
C ASN A 861 -25.52 -9.97 13.71
N GLN A 862 -24.37 -10.60 13.95
CA GLN A 862 -24.10 -11.40 15.15
C GLN A 862 -22.84 -10.89 15.87
N ALA A 863 -23.00 -10.33 17.08
CA ALA A 863 -21.88 -9.81 17.87
C ALA A 863 -21.81 -10.47 19.26
N GLN A 864 -20.65 -11.02 19.62
CA GLN A 864 -20.42 -11.59 20.93
C GLN A 864 -19.14 -11.03 21.55
N GLN A 865 -19.17 -10.81 22.87
CA GLN A 865 -18.01 -10.34 23.64
C GLN A 865 -17.42 -9.01 23.10
N VAL A 866 -18.26 -8.01 22.87
CA VAL A 866 -17.82 -6.65 22.57
C VAL A 866 -17.67 -5.87 23.88
N HIS A 867 -16.48 -5.33 24.13
CA HIS A 867 -16.13 -4.66 25.37
C HIS A 867 -15.36 -3.36 25.14
N ALA A 868 -15.70 -2.32 25.91
CA ALA A 868 -14.98 -1.06 26.00
C ALA A 868 -15.04 -0.54 27.43
N ASP A 869 -13.97 0.10 27.90
CA ASP A 869 -13.87 0.54 29.31
C ASP A 869 -14.79 1.74 29.63
N VAL A 870 -14.57 2.91 28.99
CA VAL A 870 -15.21 4.18 29.38
C VAL A 870 -15.99 4.88 28.25
N ALA A 871 -15.46 4.94 27.03
CA ALA A 871 -16.15 5.63 25.92
C ALA A 871 -17.34 4.85 25.32
N GLY A 872 -17.49 3.59 25.72
CA GLY A 872 -18.66 2.75 25.46
C GLY A 872 -18.48 1.82 24.25
N ALA A 873 -19.05 0.61 24.38
CA ALA A 873 -19.15 -0.37 23.31
C ALA A 873 -20.44 -0.14 22.50
N GLU A 874 -20.36 -0.17 21.17
CA GLU A 874 -21.53 -0.05 20.29
C GLU A 874 -21.61 -1.23 19.31
N ALA A 875 -22.65 -2.04 19.44
CA ALA A 875 -22.84 -3.23 18.61
C ALA A 875 -24.15 -3.17 17.83
N SER A 876 -24.11 -3.40 16.52
CA SER A 876 -25.29 -3.40 15.63
C SER A 876 -26.17 -2.16 15.79
N SER A 877 -25.56 -1.00 15.95
CA SER A 877 -26.24 0.24 16.35
C SER A 877 -26.03 1.37 15.34
N VAL A 878 -26.91 2.37 15.39
CA VAL A 878 -26.77 3.60 14.59
C VAL A 878 -26.58 4.78 15.53
N LYS A 879 -25.50 5.54 15.33
CA LYS A 879 -25.13 6.70 16.15
C LYS A 879 -25.10 7.97 15.30
N ALA A 880 -25.85 8.98 15.74
CA ALA A 880 -25.77 10.35 15.29
C ALA A 880 -24.98 11.18 16.33
N ASP A 881 -23.79 11.66 15.96
CA ASP A 881 -22.88 12.40 16.84
C ASP A 881 -23.25 13.91 16.94
N GLY A 882 -22.54 14.68 17.77
CA GLY A 882 -22.94 16.02 18.23
C GLY A 882 -23.00 17.13 17.17
N GLY A 883 -22.44 16.92 15.97
CA GLY A 883 -22.59 17.83 14.82
C GLY A 883 -23.55 17.34 13.74
N SER A 884 -24.13 16.14 13.90
CA SER A 884 -24.82 15.44 12.81
C SER A 884 -26.25 15.94 12.56
N SER A 885 -26.69 15.84 11.29
CA SER A 885 -28.07 16.12 10.88
C SER A 885 -28.58 15.05 9.93
N VAL A 886 -29.54 14.25 10.38
CA VAL A 886 -30.21 13.19 9.61
C VAL A 886 -31.67 13.59 9.36
N ALA A 887 -32.07 13.83 8.11
CA ALA A 887 -33.40 14.35 7.78
C ALA A 887 -34.11 13.54 6.68
N HIS A 888 -35.43 13.34 6.77
CA HIS A 888 -36.20 12.62 5.75
C HIS A 888 -35.70 11.20 5.45
N SER A 889 -35.01 10.58 6.41
CA SER A 889 -34.31 9.32 6.22
C SER A 889 -35.04 8.17 6.91
N SER A 890 -34.65 6.93 6.57
CA SER A 890 -35.10 5.73 7.26
C SER A 890 -33.93 5.04 7.95
N ILE A 891 -34.10 4.70 9.23
CA ILE A 891 -33.13 3.96 10.05
C ILE A 891 -33.79 2.65 10.48
N GLY A 892 -33.26 1.52 10.00
CA GLY A 892 -33.75 0.17 10.28
C GLY A 892 -32.71 -0.67 11.02
N ILE A 893 -33.05 -1.20 12.19
CA ILE A 893 -32.22 -2.14 12.95
C ILE A 893 -33.03 -3.43 13.16
N THR A 894 -32.72 -4.47 12.39
CA THR A 894 -33.60 -5.65 12.31
C THR A 894 -32.86 -6.98 12.45
N GLY A 895 -33.36 -7.88 13.29
CA GLY A 895 -32.90 -9.28 13.33
C GLY A 895 -31.48 -9.49 13.87
N ASN A 896 -30.90 -8.51 14.57
CA ASN A 896 -29.55 -8.62 15.10
C ASN A 896 -29.52 -9.46 16.39
N ARG A 897 -28.43 -10.21 16.59
CA ARG A 897 -28.14 -10.95 17.83
C ARG A 897 -26.84 -10.44 18.43
N ALA A 898 -26.92 -9.67 19.50
CA ALA A 898 -25.73 -9.02 20.03
C ALA A 898 -25.73 -8.89 21.56
N SER A 899 -24.56 -9.07 22.17
CA SER A 899 -24.37 -8.91 23.62
C SER A 899 -23.16 -8.02 23.90
N ILE A 900 -23.35 -7.03 24.77
CA ILE A 900 -22.29 -6.19 25.32
C ILE A 900 -22.21 -6.40 26.84
N GLY A 901 -21.01 -6.31 27.42
CA GLY A 901 -20.77 -6.59 28.83
C GLY A 901 -21.39 -5.55 29.78
N THR A 902 -20.65 -4.48 30.05
CA THR A 902 -20.98 -3.42 31.02
C THR A 902 -21.01 -2.08 30.30
N GLY A 903 -22.09 -1.31 30.43
CA GLY A 903 -22.24 -0.07 29.66
C GLY A 903 -22.36 -0.28 28.15
N GLY A 904 -22.58 0.80 27.39
CA GLY A 904 -22.66 0.76 25.92
C GLY A 904 -24.06 0.63 25.31
N THR A 905 -24.12 0.46 23.99
CA THR A 905 -25.33 0.51 23.16
C THR A 905 -25.38 -0.68 22.20
N VAL A 906 -26.48 -1.43 22.15
CA VAL A 906 -26.61 -2.60 21.27
C VAL A 906 -27.95 -2.65 20.55
N ALA A 907 -27.96 -2.96 19.25
CA ALA A 907 -29.17 -3.01 18.42
C ALA A 907 -30.04 -1.75 18.55
N SER A 908 -29.43 -0.56 18.71
CA SER A 908 -30.11 0.64 19.18
C SER A 908 -29.77 1.87 18.34
N VAL A 909 -30.60 2.91 18.44
CA VAL A 909 -30.32 4.23 17.86
C VAL A 909 -29.95 5.22 18.95
N LYS A 910 -28.83 5.92 18.77
CA LYS A 910 -28.31 6.91 19.72
C LYS A 910 -28.14 8.26 19.03
N ASN A 911 -28.90 9.25 19.45
CA ASN A 911 -28.75 10.65 19.04
C ASN A 911 -28.07 11.44 20.16
N GLN A 912 -26.81 11.82 19.99
CA GLN A 912 -26.03 12.52 21.00
C GLN A 912 -26.40 14.01 21.10
N GLN A 913 -25.89 14.67 22.15
CA GLN A 913 -26.12 16.08 22.38
C GLN A 913 -25.56 16.90 21.21
N GLY A 914 -26.39 17.79 20.63
CA GLY A 914 -26.08 18.55 19.43
C GLY A 914 -26.54 17.88 18.12
N GLY A 915 -26.72 16.55 18.11
CA GLY A 915 -27.23 15.80 16.98
C GLY A 915 -28.72 16.05 16.70
N ARG A 916 -29.09 16.05 15.41
CA ARG A 916 -30.46 16.27 14.93
C ARG A 916 -30.92 15.12 14.04
N ILE A 917 -32.01 14.46 14.42
CA ILE A 917 -32.76 13.55 13.54
C ILE A 917 -34.16 14.15 13.31
N ALA A 918 -34.54 14.41 12.07
CA ALA A 918 -35.80 15.09 11.75
C ALA A 918 -36.59 14.38 10.64
N GLN A 919 -37.93 14.36 10.75
CA GLN A 919 -38.85 13.83 9.72
C GLN A 919 -38.45 12.43 9.23
N SER A 920 -37.86 11.63 10.11
CA SER A 920 -37.26 10.35 9.78
C SER A 920 -38.02 9.20 10.44
N ARG A 921 -37.96 8.01 9.83
CA ARG A 921 -38.57 6.80 10.38
C ARG A 921 -37.48 5.96 11.04
N ILE A 922 -37.68 5.59 12.32
CA ILE A 922 -36.80 4.70 13.06
C ILE A 922 -37.56 3.41 13.33
N THR A 923 -37.03 2.28 12.90
CA THR A 923 -37.59 0.94 13.14
C THR A 923 -36.55 0.04 13.78
N ILE A 924 -36.84 -0.48 14.97
CA ILE A 924 -36.02 -1.45 15.68
C ILE A 924 -36.85 -2.72 15.87
N ALA A 925 -36.55 -3.79 15.14
CA ALA A 925 -37.42 -4.96 15.08
C ALA A 925 -36.71 -6.31 15.21
N ASN A 926 -37.35 -7.26 15.91
CA ASN A 926 -36.93 -8.67 15.98
C ASN A 926 -35.48 -8.89 16.45
N ASN A 927 -34.92 -7.96 17.23
CA ASN A 927 -33.56 -8.08 17.76
C ASN A 927 -33.55 -8.93 19.04
N GLN A 928 -32.47 -9.68 19.24
CA GLN A 928 -32.17 -10.36 20.50
C GLN A 928 -30.90 -9.75 21.08
N ALA A 929 -31.05 -8.90 22.09
CA ALA A 929 -29.94 -8.12 22.60
C ALA A 929 -29.91 -8.08 24.14
N SER A 930 -28.71 -8.03 24.70
CA SER A 930 -28.51 -7.91 26.14
C SER A 930 -27.43 -6.88 26.47
N ALA A 931 -27.71 -6.05 27.46
CA ALA A 931 -26.77 -5.10 28.04
C ALA A 931 -27.03 -4.99 29.55
N SER A 932 -26.02 -4.66 30.35
CA SER A 932 -26.12 -4.53 31.81
C SER A 932 -25.50 -3.22 32.31
N GLN A 933 -25.82 -2.82 33.54
CA GLN A 933 -25.12 -1.75 34.29
C GLN A 933 -24.99 -0.44 33.50
N GLY A 934 -26.10 0.23 33.23
CA GLY A 934 -26.15 1.49 32.47
C GLY A 934 -26.19 1.32 30.95
N GLY A 935 -26.07 0.10 30.43
CA GLY A 935 -26.15 -0.19 28.99
C GLY A 935 -27.55 -0.06 28.40
N VAL A 936 -27.63 -0.04 27.07
CA VAL A 936 -28.87 0.10 26.30
C VAL A 936 -28.98 -0.97 25.22
N ASN A 937 -30.13 -1.64 25.13
CA ASN A 937 -30.40 -2.63 24.09
C ASN A 937 -31.74 -2.41 23.37
N ALA A 938 -31.78 -2.69 22.06
CA ALA A 938 -32.97 -2.63 21.22
C ALA A 938 -33.83 -1.35 21.41
N SER A 939 -33.20 -0.20 21.61
CA SER A 939 -33.84 1.03 22.12
C SER A 939 -33.43 2.28 21.36
N VAL A 940 -34.14 3.38 21.61
CA VAL A 940 -33.75 4.72 21.12
C VAL A 940 -33.34 5.59 22.30
N ILE A 941 -32.16 6.20 22.22
CA ILE A 941 -31.68 7.21 23.17
C ILE A 941 -31.56 8.55 22.46
N ASN A 942 -32.20 9.57 22.99
CA ASN A 942 -32.09 10.94 22.51
C ASN A 942 -31.54 11.87 23.59
N SER A 943 -30.41 12.50 23.32
CA SER A 943 -29.87 13.64 24.08
C SER A 943 -29.82 14.94 23.24
N GLY A 944 -30.19 14.86 21.95
CA GLY A 944 -30.25 15.98 21.01
C GLY A 944 -31.68 16.34 20.62
N SER A 945 -31.90 16.58 19.33
CA SER A 945 -33.22 16.88 18.76
C SER A 945 -33.72 15.75 17.85
N LEU A 946 -34.86 15.16 18.20
CA LEU A 946 -35.56 14.12 17.44
C LEU A 946 -36.93 14.65 17.03
N GLY A 947 -37.01 15.40 15.92
CA GLY A 947 -38.20 16.19 15.56
C GLY A 947 -39.07 15.56 14.47
N ASN A 948 -40.38 15.45 14.70
CA ASN A 948 -41.35 14.84 13.78
C ASN A 948 -40.94 13.43 13.31
N ALA A 949 -40.33 12.65 14.18
CA ALA A 949 -39.88 11.30 13.86
C ALA A 949 -40.97 10.26 14.17
N ALA A 950 -41.01 9.18 13.40
CA ALA A 950 -41.84 8.01 13.66
C ALA A 950 -40.96 6.86 14.17
N ILE A 951 -41.05 6.57 15.47
CA ILE A 951 -40.26 5.53 16.14
C ILE A 951 -41.14 4.30 16.34
N THR A 952 -40.70 3.15 15.82
CA THR A 952 -41.34 1.84 16.03
C THR A 952 -40.32 0.86 16.60
N ILE A 953 -40.61 0.30 17.78
CA ILE A 953 -39.82 -0.75 18.44
C ILE A 953 -40.70 -1.99 18.56
N SER A 954 -40.40 -3.07 17.83
CA SER A 954 -41.30 -4.23 17.79
C SER A 954 -40.66 -5.62 17.77
N GLY A 955 -41.27 -6.58 18.48
CA GLY A 955 -40.87 -8.00 18.44
C GLY A 955 -39.49 -8.28 19.03
N ASN A 956 -38.89 -7.34 19.76
CA ASN A 956 -37.56 -7.50 20.34
C ASN A 956 -37.59 -8.30 21.65
N ARG A 957 -36.47 -8.97 21.95
CA ARG A 957 -36.21 -9.64 23.22
C ARG A 957 -35.03 -8.99 23.91
N GLY A 958 -35.25 -8.46 25.11
CA GLY A 958 -34.23 -7.70 25.85
C GLY A 958 -34.29 -7.91 27.36
N SER A 959 -33.18 -7.64 28.04
CA SER A 959 -33.06 -7.65 29.51
C SER A 959 -32.51 -6.31 29.99
N ALA A 960 -33.07 -5.75 31.05
CA ALA A 960 -32.69 -4.45 31.60
C ALA A 960 -32.36 -4.55 33.10
N ASN A 961 -31.12 -4.93 33.44
CA ASN A 961 -30.63 -4.82 34.81
C ASN A 961 -29.85 -3.52 34.99
N ALA A 962 -30.42 -2.55 35.72
CA ALA A 962 -29.92 -1.17 35.77
C ALA A 962 -29.65 -0.56 34.37
N ALA A 963 -30.45 -0.94 33.36
CA ALA A 963 -30.20 -0.69 31.94
C ALA A 963 -31.51 -0.28 31.20
N LEU A 964 -31.43 0.03 29.90
CA LEU A 964 -32.57 0.34 29.04
C LEU A 964 -32.77 -0.78 27.99
N ALA A 965 -33.99 -1.34 27.88
CA ALA A 965 -34.30 -2.39 26.92
C ALA A 965 -35.61 -2.14 26.17
N ASN A 966 -35.64 -2.34 24.85
CA ASN A 966 -36.85 -2.22 24.02
C ASN A 966 -37.62 -0.90 24.21
N SER A 967 -36.93 0.20 24.51
CA SER A 967 -37.52 1.41 25.09
C SER A 967 -37.07 2.68 24.37
N VAL A 968 -37.72 3.80 24.67
CA VAL A 968 -37.30 5.13 24.22
C VAL A 968 -36.92 5.97 25.43
N ARG A 969 -35.71 6.53 25.44
CA ARG A 969 -35.25 7.45 26.47
C ARG A 969 -34.94 8.82 25.86
N ASN A 970 -35.63 9.86 26.32
CA ASN A 970 -35.34 11.25 25.97
C ASN A 970 -34.68 11.95 27.17
N ARG A 971 -33.37 12.09 27.13
CA ARG A 971 -32.53 12.63 28.20
C ARG A 971 -32.21 14.10 27.93
N HIS A 972 -32.96 15.02 28.53
CA HIS A 972 -32.81 16.48 28.35
C HIS A 972 -32.93 17.00 26.90
N GLY A 973 -33.28 16.13 25.94
CA GLY A 973 -33.47 16.48 24.54
C GLY A 973 -34.90 16.92 24.20
N ARG A 974 -35.12 17.19 22.91
CA ARG A 974 -36.46 17.42 22.33
C ARG A 974 -36.86 16.21 21.50
N LEU A 975 -38.02 15.64 21.78
CA LEU A 975 -38.61 14.54 21.02
C LEU A 975 -40.00 14.92 20.54
N GLY A 976 -40.20 15.00 19.24
CA GLY A 976 -41.48 15.27 18.59
C GLY A 976 -41.90 14.14 17.66
N GLY A 977 -43.16 13.71 17.69
CA GLY A 977 -43.72 12.77 16.71
C GLY A 977 -44.49 11.58 17.33
N GLN A 978 -44.33 10.39 16.74
CA GLN A 978 -45.06 9.18 17.13
C GLN A 978 -44.09 8.11 17.65
N ILE A 979 -44.38 7.54 18.82
CA ILE A 979 -43.66 6.40 19.40
C ILE A 979 -44.61 5.21 19.49
N ALA A 980 -44.21 4.07 18.91
CA ALA A 980 -44.90 2.79 19.00
C ALA A 980 -43.96 1.71 19.55
N ILE A 981 -44.30 1.11 20.69
CA ILE A 981 -43.58 -0.02 21.31
C ILE A 981 -44.51 -1.23 21.32
N LEU A 982 -44.22 -2.23 20.50
CA LEU A 982 -45.19 -3.27 20.12
C LEU A 982 -44.66 -4.70 20.27
N ASN A 983 -45.38 -5.58 20.97
CA ASN A 983 -45.10 -7.03 21.02
C ASN A 983 -43.67 -7.41 21.51
N ASN A 984 -43.02 -6.56 22.29
CA ASN A 984 -41.69 -6.84 22.84
C ASN A 984 -41.79 -7.68 24.13
N ARG A 985 -40.71 -8.41 24.45
CA ARG A 985 -40.63 -9.25 25.65
C ARG A 985 -39.33 -9.04 26.42
N GLY A 986 -39.37 -9.10 27.75
CA GLY A 986 -38.16 -8.99 28.57
C GLY A 986 -38.38 -8.95 30.08
N GLN A 987 -37.30 -8.63 30.80
CA GLN A 987 -37.31 -8.43 32.25
C GLN A 987 -36.49 -7.18 32.62
N ALA A 988 -36.92 -6.47 33.67
CA ALA A 988 -36.25 -5.29 34.22
C ALA A 988 -36.05 -5.42 35.74
N ALA A 989 -34.85 -5.08 36.21
CA ALA A 989 -34.48 -5.14 37.62
C ALA A 989 -33.59 -3.94 38.01
N ALA A 990 -33.48 -3.66 39.31
CA ALA A 990 -32.56 -2.68 39.89
C ALA A 990 -32.62 -1.29 39.21
N GLY A 991 -33.83 -0.75 39.04
CA GLY A 991 -34.05 0.55 38.38
C GLY A 991 -33.98 0.55 36.84
N GLY A 992 -33.92 -0.62 36.21
CA GLY A 992 -33.97 -0.76 34.75
C GLY A 992 -35.30 -0.33 34.12
N VAL A 993 -35.27 -0.03 32.82
CA VAL A 993 -36.44 0.40 32.02
C VAL A 993 -36.64 -0.53 30.83
N LEU A 994 -37.83 -1.11 30.71
CA LEU A 994 -38.18 -2.12 29.69
C LEU A 994 -39.47 -1.78 28.95
N ASN A 995 -39.51 -1.94 27.63
CA ASN A 995 -40.70 -1.72 26.78
C ASN A 995 -41.43 -0.38 27.07
N SER A 996 -40.68 0.67 27.42
CA SER A 996 -41.20 1.86 28.09
C SER A 996 -40.69 3.15 27.44
N VAL A 997 -41.30 4.28 27.81
CA VAL A 997 -40.80 5.61 27.47
C VAL A 997 -40.33 6.32 28.74
N ASP A 998 -39.09 6.79 28.77
CA ASP A 998 -38.48 7.52 29.89
C ASP A 998 -38.06 8.92 29.42
N ASN A 999 -38.82 9.95 29.83
CA ASN A 999 -38.65 11.33 29.39
C ASN A 999 -38.21 12.24 30.54
N SER A 1000 -37.00 12.79 30.44
CA SER A 1000 -36.52 13.91 31.29
C SER A 1000 -36.36 15.22 30.51
N GLY A 1001 -36.64 15.22 29.20
CA GLY A 1001 -36.61 16.39 28.33
C GLY A 1001 -38.02 16.89 27.97
N SER A 1002 -38.15 17.41 26.74
CA SER A 1002 -39.44 17.81 26.17
C SER A 1002 -39.93 16.75 25.17
N LEU A 1003 -41.13 16.21 25.38
CA LEU A 1003 -41.79 15.28 24.48
C LEU A 1003 -43.12 15.86 23.98
N SER A 1004 -43.31 15.94 22.66
CA SER A 1004 -44.58 16.32 22.03
C SER A 1004 -45.05 15.27 21.03
N GLY A 1005 -46.32 14.83 21.14
CA GLY A 1005 -46.93 13.89 20.19
C GLY A 1005 -47.61 12.69 20.85
N SER A 1006 -47.51 11.50 20.25
CA SER A 1006 -48.24 10.32 20.73
C SER A 1006 -47.35 9.15 21.10
N VAL A 1007 -47.59 8.53 22.25
CA VAL A 1007 -46.94 7.32 22.75
C VAL A 1007 -47.95 6.17 22.76
N THR A 1008 -47.62 5.06 22.12
CA THR A 1008 -48.44 3.84 22.04
C THR A 1008 -47.60 2.64 22.47
N ILE A 1009 -48.01 1.94 23.52
CA ILE A 1009 -47.33 0.75 24.05
C ILE A 1009 -48.35 -0.40 24.07
N VAL A 1010 -48.19 -1.38 23.18
CA VAL A 1010 -49.21 -2.41 22.93
C VAL A 1010 -48.64 -3.83 22.85
N GLY A 1011 -49.32 -4.78 23.51
CA GLY A 1011 -49.02 -6.21 23.37
C GLY A 1011 -47.68 -6.66 23.97
N ASN A 1012 -47.03 -5.83 24.79
CA ASN A 1012 -45.72 -6.14 25.36
C ASN A 1012 -45.84 -7.02 26.62
N GLN A 1013 -44.80 -7.83 26.86
CA GLN A 1013 -44.69 -8.70 28.05
C GLN A 1013 -43.45 -8.31 28.86
N GLY A 1014 -43.61 -8.01 30.15
CA GLY A 1014 -42.50 -7.52 30.97
C GLY A 1014 -42.59 -7.92 32.44
N GLN A 1015 -41.44 -8.05 33.09
CA GLN A 1015 -41.36 -8.15 34.56
C GLN A 1015 -40.55 -6.95 35.08
N ALA A 1016 -41.00 -6.33 36.18
CA ALA A 1016 -40.32 -5.22 36.83
C ALA A 1016 -40.12 -5.51 38.32
N SER A 1017 -38.87 -5.49 38.79
CA SER A 1017 -38.53 -5.64 40.21
C SER A 1017 -37.51 -4.60 40.67
N GLY A 1018 -37.53 -4.25 41.97
CA GLY A 1018 -36.52 -3.37 42.57
C GLY A 1018 -36.48 -1.98 41.92
N ASN A 1019 -37.58 -1.24 42.01
CA ASN A 1019 -37.78 0.10 41.41
C ASN A 1019 -37.72 0.16 39.87
N ALA A 1020 -37.74 -0.98 39.16
CA ALA A 1020 -37.73 -1.01 37.69
C ALA A 1020 -39.07 -0.59 37.06
N LEU A 1021 -39.02 -0.23 35.77
CA LEU A 1021 -40.15 0.20 34.95
C LEU A 1021 -40.37 -0.77 33.77
N ALA A 1022 -41.60 -1.26 33.58
CA ALA A 1022 -41.96 -2.13 32.45
C ALA A 1022 -43.25 -1.69 31.73
N ASN A 1023 -43.28 -1.72 30.39
CA ASN A 1023 -44.48 -1.40 29.59
C ASN A 1023 -45.16 -0.06 29.96
N SER A 1024 -44.39 0.96 30.34
CA SER A 1024 -44.88 2.14 31.04
C SER A 1024 -44.33 3.44 30.47
N VAL A 1025 -44.88 4.58 30.91
CA VAL A 1025 -44.34 5.91 30.61
C VAL A 1025 -43.90 6.57 31.90
N HIS A 1026 -42.65 7.01 31.95
CA HIS A 1026 -42.10 7.84 33.02
C HIS A 1026 -41.78 9.22 32.46
N ASN A 1027 -42.33 10.27 33.08
CA ASN A 1027 -42.10 11.65 32.70
C ASN A 1027 -41.61 12.48 33.89
N SER A 1028 -40.35 12.89 33.87
CA SER A 1028 -39.78 13.88 34.79
C SER A 1028 -39.56 15.25 34.15
N GLY A 1029 -39.69 15.35 32.81
CA GLY A 1029 -39.64 16.62 32.07
C GLY A 1029 -41.03 17.16 31.68
N ALA A 1030 -41.16 17.67 30.46
CA ALA A 1030 -42.43 18.14 29.91
C ALA A 1030 -42.94 17.17 28.84
N MET A 1031 -44.19 16.76 28.94
CA MET A 1031 -44.87 15.90 27.96
C MET A 1031 -46.21 16.52 27.54
N ASN A 1032 -46.42 16.67 26.23
CA ASN A 1032 -47.68 17.12 25.65
C ASN A 1032 -48.17 16.12 24.59
N GLY A 1033 -49.36 15.55 24.80
CA GLY A 1033 -50.08 14.78 23.79
C GLY A 1033 -50.78 13.53 24.32
N ARG A 1034 -50.79 12.45 23.53
CA ARG A 1034 -51.61 11.25 23.80
C ARG A 1034 -50.76 10.06 24.23
N ILE A 1035 -51.11 9.41 25.34
CA ILE A 1035 -50.51 8.16 25.82
C ILE A 1035 -51.55 7.05 25.76
N VAL A 1036 -51.21 5.92 25.13
CA VAL A 1036 -52.03 4.71 25.07
C VAL A 1036 -51.20 3.50 25.51
N LEU A 1037 -51.62 2.85 26.59
CA LEU A 1037 -51.09 1.55 27.04
C LEU A 1037 -52.19 0.51 26.87
N ALA A 1038 -52.02 -0.47 25.97
CA ALA A 1038 -53.08 -1.46 25.73
C ALA A 1038 -52.61 -2.91 25.57
N ALA A 1039 -53.40 -3.86 26.06
CA ALA A 1039 -53.15 -5.30 25.92
C ALA A 1039 -51.75 -5.77 26.37
N ASN A 1040 -51.10 -5.03 27.29
CA ASN A 1040 -49.80 -5.40 27.84
C ASN A 1040 -49.97 -6.37 29.02
N LYS A 1041 -48.99 -7.26 29.19
CA LYS A 1041 -48.92 -8.20 30.33
C LYS A 1041 -47.69 -7.90 31.18
N ALA A 1042 -47.86 -7.64 32.48
CA ALA A 1042 -46.70 -7.39 33.33
C ALA A 1042 -46.84 -7.74 34.81
N ASN A 1043 -45.73 -8.11 35.43
CA ASN A 1043 -45.62 -8.33 36.88
C ASN A 1043 -44.71 -7.25 37.48
N ALA A 1044 -45.14 -6.63 38.58
CA ALA A 1044 -44.37 -5.64 39.32
C ALA A 1044 -44.21 -6.04 40.80
N SER A 1045 -42.97 -6.11 41.29
CA SER A 1045 -42.66 -6.41 42.69
C SER A 1045 -41.61 -5.47 43.26
N SER A 1046 -41.52 -5.37 44.59
CA SER A 1046 -40.49 -4.60 45.30
C SER A 1046 -40.35 -3.17 44.77
N ALA A 1047 -41.45 -2.41 44.83
CA ALA A 1047 -41.60 -1.05 44.28
C ALA A 1047 -41.43 -0.89 42.76
N GLY A 1048 -41.48 -1.99 41.99
CA GLY A 1048 -41.55 -1.95 40.53
C GLY A 1048 -42.85 -1.30 40.02
N VAL A 1049 -42.80 -0.75 38.81
CA VAL A 1049 -43.92 -0.09 38.14
C VAL A 1049 -44.13 -0.74 36.77
N ALA A 1050 -45.35 -1.18 36.47
CA ALA A 1050 -45.66 -1.77 35.17
C ALA A 1050 -47.01 -1.38 34.58
N ASN A 1051 -47.13 -1.36 33.24
CA ASN A 1051 -48.34 -0.95 32.52
C ASN A 1051 -48.92 0.40 33.02
N ALA A 1052 -48.07 1.34 33.40
CA ALA A 1052 -48.45 2.52 34.17
C ALA A 1052 -47.90 3.82 33.59
N VAL A 1053 -48.45 4.95 34.02
CA VAL A 1053 -47.93 6.29 33.72
C VAL A 1053 -47.49 6.94 35.01
N LYS A 1054 -46.19 7.24 35.14
CA LYS A 1054 -45.60 7.94 36.28
C LYS A 1054 -45.15 9.32 35.85
N ASN A 1055 -45.81 10.35 36.36
CA ASN A 1055 -45.47 11.76 36.09
C ASN A 1055 -44.85 12.40 37.33
N GLN A 1056 -43.65 12.95 37.19
CA GLN A 1056 -42.96 13.80 38.18
C GLN A 1056 -42.77 15.23 37.66
N GLY A 1057 -42.90 15.46 36.34
CA GLY A 1057 -42.79 16.77 35.71
C GLY A 1057 -44.16 17.34 35.30
N GLN A 1058 -44.22 17.91 34.10
CA GLN A 1058 -45.44 18.45 33.50
C GLN A 1058 -45.99 17.50 32.43
N LEU A 1059 -47.24 17.08 32.56
CA LEU A 1059 -47.93 16.25 31.57
C LEU A 1059 -49.25 16.91 31.16
N SER A 1060 -49.47 17.12 29.86
CA SER A 1060 -50.74 17.62 29.34
C SER A 1060 -51.26 16.77 28.17
N GLY A 1061 -52.58 16.55 28.09
CA GLY A 1061 -53.22 15.85 26.97
C GLY A 1061 -54.17 14.72 27.40
N ARG A 1062 -53.94 13.49 26.95
CA ARG A 1062 -54.82 12.33 27.25
C ARG A 1062 -54.03 11.07 27.57
N VAL A 1063 -54.42 10.36 28.62
CA VAL A 1063 -53.87 9.08 29.05
C VAL A 1063 -54.95 8.00 28.98
N SER A 1064 -54.66 6.88 28.31
CA SER A 1064 -55.57 5.73 28.21
C SER A 1064 -54.83 4.42 28.52
N ILE A 1065 -55.28 3.71 29.54
CA ILE A 1065 -54.76 2.41 29.98
C ILE A 1065 -55.89 1.39 29.80
N VAL A 1066 -55.81 0.54 28.77
CA VAL A 1066 -56.95 -0.27 28.31
C VAL A 1066 -56.59 -1.74 28.13
N GLY A 1067 -57.35 -2.65 28.75
CA GLY A 1067 -57.23 -4.08 28.48
C GLY A 1067 -55.88 -4.72 28.87
N ASN A 1068 -55.13 -4.11 29.80
CA ASN A 1068 -53.86 -4.66 30.28
C ASN A 1068 -54.10 -5.71 31.38
N ASP A 1069 -53.16 -6.65 31.51
CA ASP A 1069 -53.12 -7.68 32.55
C ASP A 1069 -51.87 -7.46 33.42
N GLY A 1070 -52.03 -7.37 34.75
CA GLY A 1070 -50.84 -7.25 35.59
C GLY A 1070 -51.03 -7.56 37.06
N THR A 1071 -49.92 -7.95 37.70
CA THR A 1071 -49.87 -8.33 39.12
C THR A 1071 -48.88 -7.45 39.89
N ALA A 1072 -49.33 -6.82 40.97
CA ALA A 1072 -48.52 -6.04 41.90
C ALA A 1072 -48.33 -6.78 43.24
N SER A 1073 -47.09 -6.88 43.71
CA SER A 1073 -46.77 -7.37 45.06
C SER A 1073 -45.70 -6.50 45.73
N THR A 1074 -45.61 -6.54 47.07
CA THR A 1074 -44.54 -5.86 47.84
C THR A 1074 -44.34 -4.39 47.42
N SER A 1075 -45.40 -3.59 47.55
CA SER A 1075 -45.45 -2.17 47.14
C SER A 1075 -45.31 -1.88 45.63
N GLY A 1076 -45.51 -2.86 44.75
CA GLY A 1076 -45.54 -2.65 43.29
C GLY A 1076 -46.77 -1.85 42.79
N THR A 1077 -46.68 -1.27 41.60
CA THR A 1077 -47.79 -0.55 40.93
C THR A 1077 -48.03 -1.09 39.53
N VAL A 1078 -49.27 -1.46 39.20
CA VAL A 1078 -49.65 -1.95 37.85
C VAL A 1078 -50.91 -1.27 37.29
N ASN A 1079 -50.99 -1.13 35.96
CA ASN A 1079 -52.19 -0.66 35.26
C ASN A 1079 -52.73 0.69 35.78
N SER A 1080 -51.85 1.59 36.23
CA SER A 1080 -52.22 2.74 37.08
C SER A 1080 -51.56 4.03 36.62
N VAL A 1081 -52.07 5.17 37.09
CA VAL A 1081 -51.43 6.48 36.91
C VAL A 1081 -50.93 6.97 38.26
N VAL A 1082 -49.67 7.38 38.35
CA VAL A 1082 -49.06 8.00 39.53
C VAL A 1082 -48.59 9.40 39.16
N ASN A 1083 -49.22 10.43 39.72
CA ASN A 1083 -48.86 11.82 39.49
C ASN A 1083 -48.22 12.44 40.74
N ASN A 1084 -46.95 12.78 40.66
CA ASN A 1084 -46.20 13.53 41.66
C ASN A 1084 -45.88 14.97 41.21
N GLY A 1085 -46.22 15.32 39.96
CA GLY A 1085 -45.96 16.64 39.37
C GLY A 1085 -47.25 17.37 38.99
N MET A 1086 -47.22 18.11 37.88
CA MET A 1086 -48.38 18.79 37.31
C MET A 1086 -48.95 17.98 36.14
N MET A 1087 -50.23 17.61 36.21
CA MET A 1087 -50.92 16.85 35.17
C MET A 1087 -52.20 17.58 34.73
N ALA A 1088 -52.25 18.05 33.50
CA ALA A 1088 -53.43 18.65 32.87
C ALA A 1088 -53.94 17.73 31.75
N ALA A 1089 -54.55 16.60 32.12
CA ALA A 1089 -54.91 15.53 31.19
C ALA A 1089 -56.17 14.76 31.58
N ASP A 1090 -56.88 14.26 30.56
CA ASP A 1090 -57.94 13.27 30.75
C ASP A 1090 -57.33 11.88 30.91
N VAL A 1091 -57.69 11.16 31.99
CA VAL A 1091 -57.21 9.82 32.32
C VAL A 1091 -58.35 8.81 32.21
N SER A 1092 -58.12 7.74 31.46
CA SER A 1092 -59.06 6.61 31.30
C SER A 1092 -58.36 5.28 31.60
N ILE A 1093 -58.86 4.53 32.58
CA ILE A 1093 -58.39 3.20 32.97
C ILE A 1093 -59.55 2.23 32.78
N VAL A 1094 -59.55 1.47 31.68
CA VAL A 1094 -60.72 0.70 31.22
C VAL A 1094 -60.42 -0.76 30.90
N GLY A 1095 -61.24 -1.67 31.41
CA GLY A 1095 -61.22 -3.09 31.00
C GLY A 1095 -59.94 -3.85 31.36
N ASN A 1096 -59.15 -3.37 32.32
CA ASN A 1096 -57.90 -4.00 32.75
C ASN A 1096 -58.17 -5.14 33.75
N ARG A 1097 -57.29 -6.15 33.76
CA ARG A 1097 -57.23 -7.20 34.79
C ARG A 1097 -56.02 -6.95 35.69
N GLY A 1098 -56.26 -6.82 36.99
CA GLY A 1098 -55.22 -6.42 37.94
C GLY A 1098 -55.23 -7.23 39.24
N SER A 1099 -54.08 -7.61 39.76
CA SER A 1099 -53.98 -8.11 41.15
C SER A 1099 -53.05 -7.25 41.99
N ALA A 1100 -53.37 -7.10 43.28
CA ALA A 1100 -52.55 -6.38 44.25
C ALA A 1100 -52.41 -7.19 45.54
N SER A 1101 -51.21 -7.27 46.09
CA SER A 1101 -50.94 -7.95 47.38
C SER A 1101 -49.87 -7.20 48.16
N MET A 1102 -49.88 -7.33 49.49
CA MET A 1102 -48.85 -6.77 50.38
C MET A 1102 -48.52 -5.29 50.07
N GLY A 1103 -49.56 -4.44 49.97
CA GLY A 1103 -49.41 -2.99 49.78
C GLY A 1103 -49.30 -2.52 48.33
N GLY A 1104 -49.55 -3.38 47.34
CA GLY A 1104 -49.53 -3.02 45.92
C GLY A 1104 -50.70 -2.12 45.47
N VAL A 1105 -50.53 -1.45 44.32
CA VAL A 1105 -51.53 -0.60 43.66
C VAL A 1105 -51.88 -1.16 42.28
N SER A 1106 -53.17 -1.28 41.95
CA SER A 1106 -53.62 -1.79 40.64
C SER A 1106 -54.82 -1.03 40.08
N ASN A 1107 -54.90 -0.82 38.77
CA ASN A 1107 -56.06 -0.22 38.09
C ASN A 1107 -56.52 1.12 38.71
N SER A 1108 -55.59 1.94 39.20
CA SER A 1108 -55.90 3.09 40.07
C SER A 1108 -55.19 4.36 39.63
N VAL A 1109 -55.63 5.49 40.16
CA VAL A 1109 -54.93 6.78 40.03
C VAL A 1109 -54.47 7.22 41.41
N VAL A 1110 -53.19 7.55 41.54
CA VAL A 1110 -52.58 8.11 42.77
C VAL A 1110 -52.04 9.50 42.44
N ASN A 1111 -52.63 10.54 43.02
CA ASN A 1111 -52.20 11.92 42.82
C ASN A 1111 -51.58 12.49 44.11
N ASN A 1112 -50.27 12.73 44.07
CA ASN A 1112 -49.52 13.43 45.10
C ASN A 1112 -49.19 14.89 44.71
N GLY A 1113 -49.45 15.29 43.46
CA GLY A 1113 -49.17 16.62 42.93
C GLY A 1113 -50.43 17.41 42.57
N VAL A 1114 -50.38 18.16 41.47
CA VAL A 1114 -51.52 18.91 40.92
C VAL A 1114 -52.08 18.19 39.71
N MET A 1115 -53.38 17.88 39.72
CA MET A 1115 -54.07 17.23 38.60
C MET A 1115 -55.30 18.06 38.17
N ALA A 1116 -55.44 18.28 36.87
CA ALA A 1116 -56.59 18.94 36.25
C ALA A 1116 -57.10 18.09 35.08
N GLY A 1117 -58.37 17.72 35.08
CA GLY A 1117 -58.97 16.93 33.99
C GLY A 1117 -60.04 15.94 34.46
N ARG A 1118 -60.44 15.03 33.55
CA ARG A 1118 -61.42 13.97 33.87
C ARG A 1118 -60.70 12.65 34.15
N VAL A 1119 -61.12 11.95 35.19
CA VAL A 1119 -60.66 10.59 35.52
C VAL A 1119 -61.83 9.62 35.34
N LEU A 1120 -61.64 8.61 34.51
CA LEU A 1120 -62.58 7.49 34.33
C LEU A 1120 -61.88 6.17 34.69
N ILE A 1121 -62.44 5.43 35.63
CA ILE A 1121 -62.00 4.07 35.98
C ILE A 1121 -63.19 3.13 35.79
N ALA A 1122 -63.19 2.34 34.72
CA ALA A 1122 -64.37 1.56 34.36
C ALA A 1122 -64.13 0.13 33.85
N GLY A 1123 -65.03 -0.80 34.20
CA GLY A 1123 -65.00 -2.16 33.64
C GLY A 1123 -63.77 -3.00 34.02
N ASN A 1124 -63.00 -2.60 35.03
CA ASN A 1124 -61.78 -3.31 35.44
C ASN A 1124 -62.11 -4.52 36.34
N GLN A 1125 -61.31 -5.58 36.24
CA GLN A 1125 -61.38 -6.80 37.05
C GLN A 1125 -60.19 -6.86 38.00
N SER A 1126 -60.42 -6.95 39.30
CA SER A 1126 -59.33 -6.89 40.28
C SER A 1126 -59.39 -7.97 41.36
N SER A 1127 -58.25 -8.39 41.90
CA SER A 1127 -58.18 -9.22 43.11
C SER A 1127 -57.15 -8.65 44.08
N THR A 1128 -57.51 -8.46 45.36
CA THR A 1128 -56.60 -7.86 46.36
C THR A 1128 -56.50 -8.63 47.67
N ALA A 1129 -55.24 -8.81 48.14
CA ALA A 1129 -54.86 -9.38 49.44
C ALA A 1129 -53.91 -8.40 50.18
N GLY A 1130 -54.43 -7.22 50.52
CA GLY A 1130 -53.69 -6.06 51.05
C GLY A 1130 -53.21 -5.11 49.95
N GLY A 1131 -53.72 -3.86 49.91
CA GLY A 1131 -53.38 -2.85 48.89
C GLY A 1131 -54.58 -2.07 48.31
N THR A 1132 -54.35 -1.34 47.22
CA THR A 1132 -55.34 -0.44 46.57
C THR A 1132 -55.68 -0.89 45.15
N VAL A 1133 -56.97 -1.08 44.83
CA VAL A 1133 -57.41 -1.44 43.47
C VAL A 1133 -58.60 -0.61 42.98
N ASN A 1134 -58.71 -0.36 41.67
CA ASN A 1134 -59.85 0.33 41.04
C ASN A 1134 -60.23 1.67 41.71
N SER A 1135 -59.26 2.43 42.23
CA SER A 1135 -59.52 3.59 43.11
C SER A 1135 -58.81 4.85 42.63
N LEU A 1136 -59.31 6.01 43.08
CA LEU A 1136 -58.56 7.26 43.05
C LEU A 1136 -58.10 7.61 44.47
N ILE A 1137 -56.79 7.82 44.64
CA ILE A 1137 -56.19 8.33 45.87
C ILE A 1137 -55.60 9.71 45.58
N ASN A 1138 -56.17 10.76 46.15
CA ASN A 1138 -55.69 12.14 46.01
C ASN A 1138 -55.08 12.63 47.33
N HIS A 1139 -53.75 12.75 47.37
CA HIS A 1139 -52.99 13.40 48.43
C HIS A 1139 -52.66 14.87 48.11
N GLY A 1140 -52.76 15.28 46.84
CA GLY A 1140 -52.46 16.64 46.39
C GLY A 1140 -53.70 17.47 46.05
N VAL A 1141 -53.61 18.30 45.02
CA VAL A 1141 -54.72 19.12 44.50
C VAL A 1141 -55.26 18.51 43.23
N MET A 1142 -56.57 18.29 43.15
CA MET A 1142 -57.25 17.83 41.95
C MET A 1142 -58.40 18.77 41.58
N THR A 1143 -58.46 19.19 40.31
CA THR A 1143 -59.58 19.96 39.73
C THR A 1143 -60.22 19.16 38.59
N GLY A 1144 -61.55 19.05 38.55
CA GLY A 1144 -62.27 18.36 37.47
C GLY A 1144 -63.26 17.29 37.94
N SER A 1145 -63.33 16.15 37.25
CA SER A 1145 -64.34 15.12 37.56
C SER A 1145 -63.75 13.71 37.63
N VAL A 1146 -64.31 12.90 38.52
CA VAL A 1146 -63.88 11.51 38.76
C VAL A 1146 -65.09 10.59 38.65
N ASN A 1147 -65.04 9.61 37.77
CA ASN A 1147 -66.08 8.60 37.58
C ASN A 1147 -65.49 7.20 37.73
N ILE A 1148 -65.95 6.44 38.72
CA ILE A 1148 -65.60 5.03 38.93
C ILE A 1148 -66.85 4.18 38.68
N VAL A 1149 -66.87 3.38 37.61
CA VAL A 1149 -68.10 2.72 37.14
C VAL A 1149 -67.89 1.26 36.75
N ALA A 1150 -68.80 0.37 37.16
CA ALA A 1150 -68.87 -1.01 36.64
C ALA A 1150 -67.57 -1.84 36.79
N ASN A 1151 -66.77 -1.59 37.83
CA ASN A 1151 -65.61 -2.43 38.14
C ASN A 1151 -66.05 -3.70 38.92
N ARG A 1152 -65.21 -4.72 38.93
CA ARG A 1152 -65.41 -5.96 39.71
C ARG A 1152 -64.15 -6.25 40.51
N GLY A 1153 -64.27 -6.61 41.79
CA GLY A 1153 -63.08 -7.06 42.52
C GLY A 1153 -63.32 -7.87 43.79
N ALA A 1154 -62.38 -8.76 44.09
CA ALA A 1154 -62.30 -9.55 45.32
C ALA A 1154 -61.42 -8.81 46.35
N ALA A 1155 -61.92 -8.61 47.56
CA ALA A 1155 -61.26 -7.79 48.59
C ALA A 1155 -61.07 -8.55 49.92
N ALA A 1156 -59.84 -8.54 50.44
CA ALA A 1156 -59.48 -9.06 51.77
C ALA A 1156 -59.36 -7.91 52.82
N PRO A 1157 -59.28 -8.20 54.13
CA PRO A 1157 -59.00 -7.18 55.15
C PRO A 1157 -57.74 -6.36 54.85
N GLY A 1158 -57.76 -5.05 55.13
CA GLY A 1158 -56.65 -4.12 54.86
C GLY A 1158 -56.56 -3.64 53.42
N THR A 1159 -57.69 -3.54 52.70
CA THR A 1159 -57.73 -3.17 51.27
C THR A 1159 -58.61 -1.96 50.99
N THR A 1160 -58.26 -1.22 49.94
CA THR A 1160 -59.04 -0.12 49.37
C THR A 1160 -59.50 -0.52 47.98
N THR A 1161 -60.81 -0.53 47.73
CA THR A 1161 -61.34 -0.92 46.42
C THR A 1161 -62.48 -0.04 45.95
N GLY A 1162 -62.41 0.42 44.69
CA GLY A 1162 -63.54 1.11 44.06
C GLY A 1162 -63.90 2.45 44.69
N SER A 1163 -62.95 3.14 45.30
CA SER A 1163 -63.20 4.31 46.15
C SER A 1163 -62.49 5.56 45.63
N VAL A 1164 -63.03 6.72 45.99
CA VAL A 1164 -62.33 8.01 45.87
C VAL A 1164 -61.92 8.44 47.27
N ILE A 1165 -60.62 8.42 47.55
CA ILE A 1165 -60.05 8.89 48.80
C ILE A 1165 -59.36 10.22 48.54
N ASN A 1166 -59.92 11.29 49.08
CA ASN A 1166 -59.34 12.62 49.05
C ASN A 1166 -58.74 12.96 50.43
N ALA A 1167 -57.42 12.89 50.51
CA ALA A 1167 -56.59 13.33 51.65
C ALA A 1167 -55.97 14.73 51.43
N GLY A 1168 -56.10 15.31 50.23
CA GLY A 1168 -55.72 16.68 49.89
C GLY A 1168 -56.93 17.55 49.53
N ALA A 1169 -56.85 18.33 48.46
CA ALA A 1169 -57.94 19.18 47.97
C ALA A 1169 -58.52 18.63 46.66
N LEU A 1170 -59.84 18.44 46.61
CA LEU A 1170 -60.58 18.08 45.40
C LEU A 1170 -61.61 19.18 45.10
N VAL A 1171 -61.47 19.86 43.97
CA VAL A 1171 -62.37 20.91 43.51
C VAL A 1171 -63.08 20.41 42.26
N GLY A 1172 -64.29 19.88 42.44
CA GLY A 1172 -65.09 19.30 41.37
C GLY A 1172 -66.04 18.19 41.84
N ALA A 1173 -66.36 17.25 40.94
CA ALA A 1173 -67.33 16.18 41.22
C ALA A 1173 -66.67 14.79 41.23
N ALA A 1174 -67.01 13.97 42.21
CA ALA A 1174 -66.59 12.57 42.28
C ALA A 1174 -67.82 11.66 42.40
N GLY A 1175 -67.90 10.64 41.54
CA GLY A 1175 -68.99 9.67 41.50
C GLY A 1175 -68.47 8.23 41.44
N VAL A 1176 -69.06 7.37 42.26
CA VAL A 1176 -68.84 5.91 42.26
C VAL A 1176 -70.19 5.23 42.02
N ALA A 1177 -70.31 4.38 40.98
CA ALA A 1177 -71.57 3.74 40.63
C ALA A 1177 -71.40 2.32 40.06
N ALA A 1178 -72.37 1.44 40.31
CA ALA A 1178 -72.46 0.09 39.71
C ALA A 1178 -71.24 -0.83 39.91
N ASN A 1179 -70.47 -0.66 40.99
CA ASN A 1179 -69.30 -1.48 41.30
C ASN A 1179 -69.73 -2.77 42.05
N VAL A 1180 -69.23 -3.96 41.67
CA VAL A 1180 -69.66 -5.24 42.29
C VAL A 1180 -68.50 -5.91 43.04
N PRO A 1181 -68.57 -6.09 44.37
CA PRO A 1181 -67.63 -6.92 45.10
C PRO A 1181 -67.86 -8.38 44.71
N HIS A 1182 -66.86 -9.03 44.12
CA HIS A 1182 -66.96 -10.41 43.67
C HIS A 1182 -66.04 -11.24 44.57
N VAL A 1183 -66.61 -11.82 45.64
CA VAL A 1183 -65.99 -12.72 46.63
C VAL A 1183 -65.26 -12.03 47.80
N ALA A 1184 -65.92 -12.01 48.96
CA ALA A 1184 -65.26 -12.20 50.24
C ALA A 1184 -65.28 -13.71 50.53
N ASN A 1185 -64.17 -14.26 51.01
CA ASN A 1185 -63.91 -15.70 51.21
C ASN A 1185 -65.16 -16.50 51.69
N PRO A 1186 -65.59 -17.59 51.00
CA PRO A 1186 -66.72 -18.41 51.46
C PRO A 1186 -66.30 -19.19 52.70
N GLY A 1187 -66.51 -18.61 53.88
CA GLY A 1187 -66.17 -19.23 55.16
C GLY A 1187 -66.30 -18.32 56.40
N TYR A 1188 -66.38 -17.00 56.26
CA TYR A 1188 -66.59 -16.10 57.40
C TYR A 1188 -67.62 -15.00 57.08
N THR A 1189 -68.81 -15.13 57.65
CA THR A 1189 -69.83 -14.07 57.69
C THR A 1189 -69.39 -13.03 58.73
N TYR A 1190 -68.99 -11.82 58.30
CA TYR A 1190 -68.77 -10.70 59.21
C TYR A 1190 -70.04 -9.85 59.30
N THR A 1191 -70.69 -9.90 60.46
CA THR A 1191 -71.93 -9.17 60.78
C THR A 1191 -71.67 -7.93 61.65
N VAL A 1192 -70.70 -7.07 61.28
CA VAL A 1192 -70.53 -5.69 61.80
C VAL A 1192 -69.59 -4.90 60.85
N PRO A 1193 -69.64 -3.55 60.78
CA PRO A 1193 -68.91 -2.79 59.78
C PRO A 1193 -67.40 -3.02 59.95
N SER A 1194 -66.75 -3.52 58.90
CA SER A 1194 -65.34 -3.90 58.95
C SER A 1194 -64.47 -2.69 59.25
N THR A 1195 -63.90 -2.64 60.46
CA THR A 1195 -62.73 -1.82 60.77
C THR A 1195 -61.55 -2.37 59.96
N GLY A 1196 -61.31 -1.85 58.75
CA GLY A 1196 -60.13 -2.20 57.96
C GLY A 1196 -60.30 -2.35 56.44
N VAL A 1197 -61.50 -2.17 55.87
CA VAL A 1197 -61.70 -2.17 54.39
C VAL A 1197 -62.47 -0.92 53.98
N ILE A 1198 -61.94 -0.17 53.01
CA ILE A 1198 -62.58 1.03 52.43
C ILE A 1198 -63.11 0.68 51.05
N ASN A 1199 -64.43 0.61 50.88
CA ASN A 1199 -65.09 0.15 49.66
C ASN A 1199 -66.25 1.08 49.25
N GLN A 1200 -66.35 1.39 47.95
CA GLN A 1200 -67.46 2.16 47.34
C GLN A 1200 -67.72 3.53 48.00
N SER A 1201 -66.70 4.14 48.56
CA SER A 1201 -66.83 5.38 49.33
C SER A 1201 -66.19 6.55 48.59
N VAL A 1202 -66.87 7.71 48.64
CA VAL A 1202 -66.22 9.01 48.45
C VAL A 1202 -65.86 9.51 49.83
N LEU A 1203 -64.60 9.33 50.24
CA LEU A 1203 -64.10 9.79 51.52
C LEU A 1203 -63.36 11.11 51.31
N ILE A 1204 -63.94 12.19 51.81
CA ILE A 1204 -63.34 13.52 51.80
C ILE A 1204 -62.88 13.81 53.24
N ALA A 1205 -61.56 13.78 53.48
CA ALA A 1205 -61.02 14.24 54.76
C ALA A 1205 -61.13 15.78 54.86
N PRO A 1206 -61.29 16.37 56.06
CA PRO A 1206 -61.35 17.82 56.21
C PRO A 1206 -60.06 18.47 55.68
N ALA A 1207 -60.19 19.44 54.76
CA ALA A 1207 -59.06 20.18 54.23
C ALA A 1207 -58.50 21.15 55.29
N TYR A 1208 -57.21 21.02 55.64
CA TYR A 1208 -56.50 22.07 56.36
C TYR A 1208 -56.00 23.11 55.35
N ASN A 1209 -56.60 24.30 55.36
CA ASN A 1209 -56.13 25.43 54.56
C ASN A 1209 -54.79 25.95 55.11
N PHE A 1210 -53.69 25.75 54.39
CA PHE A 1210 -52.51 26.61 54.54
C PHE A 1210 -52.58 27.73 53.50
N VAL A 1211 -52.87 28.94 53.98
CA VAL A 1211 -52.67 30.18 53.22
C VAL A 1211 -51.19 30.51 53.30
N PHE A 1212 -50.48 30.49 52.17
CA PHE A 1212 -49.18 31.15 52.05
C PHE A 1212 -49.41 32.51 51.37
N GLN A 1213 -49.04 33.60 52.05
CA GLN A 1213 -48.82 34.93 51.45
C GLN A 1213 -47.56 34.92 50.58
#